data_AF-A0A2E7CI79-F1
#
_entry.id   AF-A0A2E7CI79-F1
#
_cell.length_a   1.000
_cell.length_b   1.000
_cell.length_c   1.000
_cell.angle_alpha   90.00
_cell.angle_beta   90.00
_cell.angle_gamma   90.00
#
_symmetry.space_group_name_H-M   'P 1'
#
loop_
_entity.id
_entity.type
_entity.pdbx_description
1 polymer ?
#
loop_
_entity_poly.entity_id
_entity_poly.type
_entity_poly.pdbx_seq_one_letter_code
_entity_poly.pdbx_strand_id
1 'polypeptide(L)'
;MLFFILACSSDITQKGDSIVLELPDTAEPDEPSNEPSQPSNEPSQPSSEPSQPSSEPSQPSSEPSEPSSDPNDPCESGPNLGSVSMDPGCEYTPSSNNTQFSAQIEWGLGHSLIDPLSGNTVPAYSFSIENDLAGNSYSDMHSVFQAPAVGQLTDDNFDGSVNEEDTPDIAVLMGSEFNDQQWSVLRLISGDGSFVHDSIGWETFNGVSYAPAVFAGLAIGDLENDGDMEIVTMVASELNSEYCHPAIYSISPSNTLTLSAVGSDTMWCLVDTSWSLYHASNAPAISNIDGYGDAEIIFGDRVYEASDLSLRWEGGAGQGWYNAWWEGSMGYWNSGFHSFAYNIDSNSSTMEIIAGNTVYTSTGDVYCTLSDGSSEANDGYPAVAELTTGYAGPEIVLTGNNFVSVYSSVPNIFGECPEISSIDNNPYNDSSLTLPTHPFGCDESRKSFGGQPTIADFTGSGNREIGVAGACWYTVYGLNMLNELYRFAMAPTKDWSSASTGSTVFDFNGDNQAEVVFSDENALYVWGIDNGSNLDPWERFVTYLEDTNHRSWTIHEYPLVADVDGDGKAEILVVNSSHPDYLNHYGLYALGAADDDWVSARTWWNQHGYFVTNIDDDGTINSGASNHNTLNSFRQQAPGEFGALAAPNLAVIGDTCQSDCGDITLWLQVSNSGAYITASAGLILSVYGESGSNRTLLSSTPIPIDVHPGELSEGIPMVLNNWSGYDRLIAVIDDPAYGPESWGGSKECNEYDNEYIISTAGLCP
;
A
#
# COMPACT_ATOMS: atom_id res chain seq x y z
N MET A 1 25.95 4.43 -31.74
CA MET A 1 27.36 4.38 -32.19
C MET A 1 28.04 3.35 -31.31
N LEU A 2 28.34 2.17 -31.86
CA LEU A 2 28.86 0.98 -31.15
C LEU A 2 30.19 1.25 -30.42
N PHE A 3 30.36 0.71 -29.21
CA PHE A 3 31.68 0.33 -28.70
C PHE A 3 31.67 -1.08 -28.11
N PHE A 4 32.56 -1.91 -28.67
CA PHE A 4 32.88 -3.28 -28.28
C PHE A 4 33.82 -3.29 -27.07
N ILE A 5 33.59 -4.19 -26.11
CA ILE A 5 34.59 -4.60 -25.12
C ILE A 5 35.35 -5.81 -25.69
N LEU A 6 36.67 -5.67 -25.85
CA LEU A 6 37.59 -6.77 -26.12
C LEU A 6 38.12 -7.30 -24.79
N ALA A 7 37.86 -8.57 -24.50
CA ALA A 7 38.50 -9.32 -23.43
C ALA A 7 39.99 -9.56 -23.76
N CYS A 8 40.87 -9.33 -22.79
CA CYS A 8 42.25 -9.82 -22.81
C CYS A 8 42.57 -10.44 -21.45
N SER A 9 42.61 -11.77 -21.45
CA SER A 9 43.15 -12.63 -20.40
C SER A 9 44.67 -12.47 -20.30
N SER A 10 45.20 -12.33 -19.08
CA SER A 10 46.58 -12.74 -18.78
C SER A 10 46.74 -13.15 -17.31
N ASP A 11 47.00 -14.44 -17.13
CA ASP A 11 47.55 -15.06 -15.93
C ASP A 11 48.78 -14.32 -15.39
N ILE A 12 48.78 -14.02 -14.08
CA ILE A 12 50.02 -13.93 -13.28
C ILE A 12 49.78 -14.59 -11.93
N THR A 13 50.49 -15.70 -11.73
CA THR A 13 50.72 -16.39 -10.46
C THR A 13 51.89 -15.73 -9.70
N GLN A 14 51.73 -15.41 -8.42
CA GLN A 14 52.79 -15.46 -7.39
C GLN A 14 52.16 -15.26 -6.00
N LYS A 15 52.13 -16.33 -5.19
CA LYS A 15 53.03 -16.63 -4.05
C LYS A 15 52.79 -15.75 -2.83
N GLY A 16 52.42 -16.42 -1.74
CA GLY A 16 52.11 -15.80 -0.47
C GLY A 16 53.34 -15.42 0.34
N ASP A 17 53.05 -14.72 1.43
CA ASP A 17 53.86 -14.73 2.64
C ASP A 17 52.91 -14.58 3.84
N SER A 18 53.00 -15.56 4.74
CA SER A 18 52.35 -15.56 6.06
C SER A 18 53.07 -14.56 6.96
N ILE A 19 52.32 -13.69 7.64
CA ILE A 19 52.83 -12.91 8.76
C ILE A 19 52.05 -13.31 10.01
N VAL A 20 52.77 -13.97 10.91
CA VAL A 20 52.41 -14.25 12.30
C VAL A 20 52.61 -12.97 13.09
N LEU A 21 51.61 -12.53 13.84
CA LEU A 21 51.79 -11.55 14.91
C LEU A 21 51.27 -12.13 16.23
N GLU A 22 52.17 -12.12 17.20
CA GLU A 22 52.05 -12.64 18.56
C GLU A 22 51.14 -11.77 19.43
N LEU A 23 50.31 -12.43 20.24
CA LEU A 23 49.61 -11.85 21.39
C LEU A 23 50.60 -11.52 22.53
N PRO A 24 50.22 -10.59 23.43
CA PRO A 24 50.53 -10.82 24.84
C PRO A 24 49.30 -10.74 25.76
N ASP A 25 49.32 -11.71 26.66
CA ASP A 25 48.48 -12.03 27.81
C ASP A 25 48.15 -10.90 28.81
N THR A 26 46.90 -10.99 29.30
CA THR A 26 46.42 -10.91 30.70
C THR A 26 46.77 -9.71 31.60
N ALA A 27 45.72 -9.04 32.12
CA ALA A 27 45.57 -8.73 33.54
C ALA A 27 44.17 -8.20 33.89
N GLU A 28 43.45 -8.91 34.75
CA GLU A 28 42.41 -8.46 35.68
C GLU A 28 42.57 -9.32 36.97
N PRO A 29 41.98 -8.99 38.15
CA PRO A 29 41.04 -7.91 38.47
C PRO A 29 41.43 -7.12 39.76
N ASP A 30 40.66 -6.08 40.11
CA ASP A 30 40.48 -5.66 41.51
C ASP A 30 39.16 -4.86 41.67
N GLU A 31 38.17 -5.46 42.34
CA GLU A 31 37.03 -4.75 42.95
C GLU A 31 37.47 -3.99 44.22
N PRO A 32 36.73 -2.95 44.64
CA PRO A 32 35.94 -3.18 45.85
C PRO A 32 34.56 -2.51 45.87
N SER A 33 33.60 -3.31 46.35
CA SER A 33 32.42 -2.98 47.18
C SER A 33 32.28 -1.54 47.70
N ASN A 34 31.09 -0.94 47.53
CA ASN A 34 30.23 -0.45 48.63
C ASN A 34 28.98 0.29 48.11
N GLU A 35 27.81 -0.20 48.52
CA GLU A 35 26.55 0.54 48.66
C GLU A 35 26.04 0.36 50.12
N PRO A 36 25.05 1.09 50.64
CA PRO A 36 24.47 2.37 50.20
C PRO A 36 24.33 3.39 51.36
N SER A 37 24.08 4.66 51.05
CA SER A 37 23.54 5.60 52.06
C SER A 37 22.56 6.59 51.44
N GLN A 38 21.28 6.44 51.80
CA GLN A 38 20.28 7.50 51.65
C GLN A 38 20.66 8.74 52.45
N PRO A 39 20.19 9.92 52.01
CA PRO A 39 19.47 10.75 52.95
C PRO A 39 18.18 11.35 52.36
N SER A 40 17.13 11.23 53.17
CA SER A 40 15.98 12.14 53.27
C SER A 40 16.41 13.62 53.33
N ASN A 41 15.71 14.50 52.61
CA ASN A 41 15.12 15.77 53.09
C ASN A 41 14.75 16.72 51.93
N GLU A 42 13.45 16.88 51.67
CA GLU A 42 12.83 18.21 51.47
C GLU A 42 12.82 18.98 52.82
N PRO A 43 12.53 20.30 52.92
CA PRO A 43 12.12 21.27 51.90
C PRO A 43 12.86 22.64 51.97
N SER A 44 12.77 23.45 50.91
CA SER A 44 12.67 24.92 51.06
C SER A 44 12.29 25.61 49.74
N GLN A 45 11.14 26.29 49.76
CA GLN A 45 10.72 27.26 48.75
C GLN A 45 11.69 28.45 48.66
N PRO A 46 11.77 29.08 47.48
CA PRO A 46 11.85 30.53 47.37
C PRO A 46 10.64 31.07 46.60
N SER A 47 9.97 32.01 47.25
CA SER A 47 9.05 32.98 46.66
C SER A 47 9.80 33.96 45.75
N SER A 48 9.37 34.06 44.50
CA SER A 48 9.55 35.29 43.70
C SER A 48 8.51 35.30 42.57
N GLU A 49 7.53 36.19 42.70
CA GLU A 49 6.63 36.61 41.62
C GLU A 49 7.43 37.14 40.41
N PRO A 50 7.02 36.81 39.18
CA PRO A 50 7.23 37.67 38.04
C PRO A 50 5.95 38.45 37.73
N SER A 51 6.11 39.77 37.77
CA SER A 51 5.25 40.79 37.21
C SER A 51 4.70 40.46 35.82
N GLN A 52 3.38 40.67 35.65
CA GLN A 52 2.70 40.65 34.36
C GLN A 52 3.36 41.58 33.32
N PRO A 53 3.59 41.11 32.09
CA PRO A 53 3.61 41.97 30.92
C PRO A 53 2.17 42.11 30.38
N SER A 54 1.70 43.35 30.35
CA SER A 54 0.58 43.78 29.52
C SER A 54 1.03 43.77 28.04
N SER A 55 0.42 42.94 27.22
CA SER A 55 0.32 43.15 25.77
C SER A 55 -0.95 42.50 25.26
N GLU A 56 -1.81 43.34 24.71
CA GLU A 56 -3.08 43.01 24.06
C GLU A 56 -2.90 41.90 23.01
N PRO A 57 -3.87 40.99 22.84
CA PRO A 57 -3.94 40.18 21.63
C PRO A 57 -4.28 41.10 20.46
N SER A 58 -3.38 41.18 19.49
CA SER A 58 -3.67 41.68 18.16
C SER A 58 -4.84 40.88 17.57
N GLN A 59 -5.96 41.56 17.32
CA GLN A 59 -7.09 40.98 16.61
C GLN A 59 -6.68 40.54 15.20
N PRO A 60 -7.15 39.39 14.71
CA PRO A 60 -7.15 39.14 13.28
C PRO A 60 -8.17 40.09 12.64
N SER A 61 -7.68 40.95 11.74
CA SER A 61 -8.54 41.75 10.86
C SER A 61 -9.04 40.86 9.73
N SER A 62 -10.03 40.03 10.00
CA SER A 62 -10.99 39.60 8.97
C SER A 62 -12.13 40.60 8.98
N GLU A 63 -12.17 41.49 7.98
CA GLU A 63 -13.44 42.15 7.66
C GLU A 63 -14.47 41.04 7.37
N PRO A 64 -15.59 40.95 8.11
CA PRO A 64 -16.69 40.16 7.63
C PRO A 64 -17.23 40.88 6.40
N SER A 65 -17.16 40.24 5.24
CA SER A 65 -18.09 40.56 4.15
C SER A 65 -19.50 40.44 4.74
N GLU A 66 -20.17 41.58 4.97
CA GLU A 66 -21.57 41.59 5.39
C GLU A 66 -22.39 40.77 4.38
N PRO A 67 -23.04 39.66 4.80
CA PRO A 67 -24.14 39.15 4.01
C PRO A 67 -25.31 40.10 4.25
N SER A 68 -25.78 40.75 3.18
CA SER A 68 -27.05 41.46 3.22
C SER A 68 -28.19 40.44 3.32
N SER A 69 -28.42 39.89 4.51
CA SER A 69 -29.58 39.03 4.80
C SER A 69 -30.73 39.90 5.31
N ASP A 70 -31.91 39.73 4.73
CA ASP A 70 -33.15 40.16 5.37
C ASP A 70 -33.52 39.04 6.37
N PRO A 71 -33.47 39.28 7.69
CA PRO A 71 -33.74 38.25 8.70
C PRO A 71 -35.20 37.74 8.72
N ASN A 72 -36.00 38.06 7.69
CA ASN A 72 -37.38 37.65 7.53
C ASN A 72 -37.66 36.83 6.27
N ASP A 73 -36.66 36.46 5.44
CA ASP A 73 -36.89 35.52 4.35
C ASP A 73 -36.74 34.06 4.88
N PRO A 74 -37.85 33.32 5.07
CA PRO A 74 -37.81 31.96 5.59
C PRO A 74 -37.15 30.97 4.61
N CYS A 75 -36.84 31.39 3.38
CA CYS A 75 -36.28 30.54 2.35
C CYS A 75 -34.76 30.68 2.18
N GLU A 76 -34.08 31.56 2.92
CA GLU A 76 -32.64 31.79 2.79
C GLU A 76 -31.76 30.72 3.45
N SER A 77 -32.26 29.99 4.44
CA SER A 77 -31.48 28.96 5.16
C SER A 77 -32.03 27.55 4.92
N GLY A 78 -31.19 26.67 4.39
CA GLY A 78 -31.47 25.26 4.24
C GLY A 78 -31.39 24.48 5.56
N PRO A 79 -31.87 23.23 5.57
CA PRO A 79 -31.57 22.29 6.64
C PRO A 79 -30.06 22.03 6.72
N ASN A 80 -29.56 21.88 7.95
CA ASN A 80 -28.16 21.52 8.20
C ASN A 80 -27.96 20.01 7.96
N LEU A 81 -26.69 19.60 7.96
CA LEU A 81 -26.29 18.19 8.07
C LEU A 81 -27.08 17.44 9.14
N GLY A 82 -27.35 16.18 8.87
CA GLY A 82 -28.03 15.26 9.76
C GLY A 82 -27.54 13.84 9.57
N SER A 83 -28.26 12.89 10.16
CA SER A 83 -27.97 11.47 10.03
C SER A 83 -29.20 10.66 9.66
N VAL A 84 -28.97 9.56 8.96
CA VAL A 84 -29.91 8.52 8.60
C VAL A 84 -29.49 7.20 9.26
N SER A 85 -30.45 6.28 9.42
CA SER A 85 -30.10 4.94 9.92
C SER A 85 -29.38 4.15 8.84
N MET A 86 -28.22 3.60 9.18
CA MET A 86 -27.45 2.71 8.30
C MET A 86 -28.13 1.33 8.18
N ASP A 87 -28.02 0.74 6.99
CA ASP A 87 -28.35 -0.66 6.70
C ASP A 87 -27.04 -1.45 6.43
N PRO A 88 -26.54 -2.19 7.44
CA PRO A 88 -25.34 -3.03 7.27
C PRO A 88 -25.49 -4.15 6.25
N GLY A 89 -26.71 -4.46 5.79
CA GLY A 89 -26.98 -5.47 4.77
C GLY A 89 -27.12 -4.90 3.36
N CYS A 90 -26.76 -3.63 3.15
CA CYS A 90 -26.80 -2.99 1.84
C CYS A 90 -25.66 -3.52 0.95
N GLU A 91 -26.00 -4.45 0.08
CA GLU A 91 -25.06 -5.10 -0.83
C GLU A 91 -25.47 -4.94 -2.30
N TYR A 92 -24.49 -4.74 -3.17
CA TYR A 92 -24.60 -4.78 -4.63
C TYR A 92 -23.75 -5.93 -5.17
N THR A 93 -24.31 -6.72 -6.10
CA THR A 93 -23.56 -7.79 -6.78
C THR A 93 -23.16 -7.32 -8.18
N PRO A 94 -21.85 -7.15 -8.46
CA PRO A 94 -21.36 -6.87 -9.79
C PRO A 94 -21.83 -7.91 -10.81
N SER A 95 -22.02 -7.47 -12.05
CA SER A 95 -22.42 -8.37 -13.13
C SER A 95 -21.27 -9.34 -13.45
N SER A 96 -21.43 -10.63 -13.11
CA SER A 96 -20.40 -11.66 -13.32
C SER A 96 -20.13 -12.05 -14.79
N ASN A 97 -20.73 -11.35 -15.77
CA ASN A 97 -20.65 -11.71 -17.18
C ASN A 97 -20.29 -10.50 -18.02
N ASN A 98 -19.08 -10.49 -18.58
CA ASN A 98 -18.71 -9.62 -19.69
C ASN A 98 -18.71 -8.10 -19.38
N THR A 99 -18.77 -7.67 -18.12
CA THR A 99 -18.43 -6.30 -17.77
C THR A 99 -16.94 -6.09 -18.06
N GLN A 100 -16.66 -5.01 -18.78
CA GLN A 100 -15.30 -4.64 -19.12
C GLN A 100 -14.70 -4.01 -17.86
N PHE A 101 -13.61 -4.58 -17.34
CA PHE A 101 -12.84 -3.93 -16.27
C PHE A 101 -12.52 -2.50 -16.68
N SER A 102 -13.10 -1.54 -15.97
CA SER A 102 -13.07 -0.12 -16.34
C SER A 102 -12.29 0.65 -15.28
N ALA A 103 -11.18 1.25 -15.69
CA ALA A 103 -10.30 2.03 -14.81
C ALA A 103 -10.28 3.49 -15.24
N GLN A 104 -10.28 4.41 -14.29
CA GLN A 104 -10.00 5.83 -14.49
C GLN A 104 -8.91 6.30 -13.53
N ILE A 105 -8.18 7.34 -13.91
CA ILE A 105 -7.28 8.04 -13.00
C ILE A 105 -8.11 8.95 -12.13
N GLU A 106 -8.07 8.72 -10.81
CA GLU A 106 -8.70 9.60 -9.83
C GLU A 106 -7.81 10.80 -9.57
N TRP A 107 -6.52 10.53 -9.33
CA TRP A 107 -5.50 11.55 -9.16
C TRP A 107 -4.10 11.04 -9.53
N GLY A 108 -3.17 11.96 -9.72
CA GLY A 108 -1.78 11.63 -10.05
C GLY A 108 -0.79 12.67 -9.55
N LEU A 109 0.22 12.21 -8.81
CA LEU A 109 1.35 12.98 -8.31
C LEU A 109 2.63 12.52 -9.01
N GLY A 110 2.70 12.76 -10.31
CA GLY A 110 3.82 12.31 -11.11
C GLY A 110 3.93 12.99 -12.46
N HIS A 111 4.52 12.28 -13.41
CA HIS A 111 4.58 12.72 -14.80
C HIS A 111 3.17 12.86 -15.41
N SER A 112 3.08 13.42 -16.62
CA SER A 112 1.77 13.58 -17.27
C SER A 112 1.20 12.22 -17.65
N LEU A 113 -0.05 11.97 -17.27
CA LEU A 113 -0.72 10.68 -17.46
C LEU A 113 -1.83 10.80 -18.51
N ILE A 114 -2.25 9.67 -19.05
CA ILE A 114 -3.40 9.52 -19.94
C ILE A 114 -4.43 8.65 -19.24
N ASP A 115 -5.59 9.22 -18.95
CA ASP A 115 -6.70 8.52 -18.31
C ASP A 115 -7.17 7.32 -19.18
N PRO A 116 -7.18 6.08 -18.65
CA PRO A 116 -7.51 4.89 -19.43
C PRO A 116 -8.94 4.88 -20.01
N LEU A 117 -9.90 5.48 -19.30
CA LEU A 117 -11.29 5.55 -19.71
C LEU A 117 -11.52 6.58 -20.83
N SER A 118 -11.13 7.83 -20.57
CA SER A 118 -11.47 9.00 -21.39
C SER A 118 -10.40 9.34 -22.43
N GLY A 119 -9.17 8.88 -22.24
CA GLY A 119 -8.00 9.28 -23.04
C GLY A 119 -7.56 10.72 -22.81
N ASN A 120 -8.13 11.40 -21.81
CA ASN A 120 -7.75 12.76 -21.46
C ASN A 120 -6.39 12.79 -20.76
N THR A 121 -5.69 13.90 -20.89
CA THR A 121 -4.40 14.08 -20.22
C THR A 121 -4.62 14.61 -18.81
N VAL A 122 -4.10 13.88 -17.82
CA VAL A 122 -3.89 14.38 -16.46
C VAL A 122 -2.54 15.13 -16.45
N PRO A 123 -2.51 16.43 -16.08
CA PRO A 123 -1.29 17.22 -16.09
C PRO A 123 -0.22 16.64 -15.16
N ALA A 124 1.06 16.82 -15.52
CA ALA A 124 2.16 16.47 -14.64
C ALA A 124 2.14 17.31 -13.35
N TYR A 125 2.45 16.65 -12.24
CA TYR A 125 2.65 17.25 -10.93
C TYR A 125 4.12 17.57 -10.69
N SER A 126 4.42 18.70 -10.04
CA SER A 126 5.80 19.12 -9.75
C SER A 126 6.03 19.26 -8.25
N PHE A 127 6.81 18.32 -7.70
CA PHE A 127 7.26 18.33 -6.31
C PHE A 127 8.14 19.54 -5.95
N SER A 128 8.55 20.36 -6.92
CA SER A 128 9.36 21.57 -6.67
C SER A 128 8.70 22.63 -5.79
N ILE A 129 7.39 22.53 -5.57
CA ILE A 129 6.64 23.46 -4.71
C ILE A 129 6.69 22.99 -3.25
N GLU A 130 6.93 21.70 -3.03
CA GLU A 130 7.10 21.09 -1.72
C GLU A 130 8.51 21.40 -1.23
N ASN A 131 8.57 22.35 -0.30
CA ASN A 131 9.75 22.53 0.51
C ASN A 131 9.48 21.89 1.87
N ASP A 132 10.49 21.29 2.49
CA ASP A 132 10.37 20.98 3.92
C ASP A 132 10.12 22.25 4.75
N LEU A 133 9.83 22.07 6.04
CA LEU A 133 9.68 23.15 7.02
C LEU A 133 10.91 24.08 7.10
N ALA A 134 12.08 23.63 6.62
CA ALA A 134 13.33 24.39 6.54
C ALA A 134 13.53 25.14 5.20
N GLY A 135 12.65 24.95 4.21
CA GLY A 135 12.70 25.60 2.90
C GLY A 135 13.56 24.90 1.85
N ASN A 136 13.94 23.62 2.04
CA ASN A 136 14.67 22.82 1.06
C ASN A 136 13.74 22.23 0.01
N SER A 137 14.05 22.44 -1.27
CA SER A 137 13.28 21.91 -2.40
C SER A 137 13.70 20.47 -2.75
N TYR A 138 12.70 19.60 -2.91
CA TYR A 138 12.88 18.19 -3.30
C TYR A 138 12.47 17.90 -4.75
N SER A 139 12.63 18.88 -5.65
CA SER A 139 12.17 18.82 -7.04
C SER A 139 12.65 17.62 -7.85
N ASP A 140 13.79 17.03 -7.47
CA ASP A 140 14.43 15.93 -8.18
C ASP A 140 14.21 14.58 -7.46
N MET A 141 13.46 14.57 -6.35
CA MET A 141 13.14 13.38 -5.54
C MET A 141 11.71 12.94 -5.81
N HIS A 142 11.58 12.07 -6.81
CA HIS A 142 10.31 11.82 -7.48
C HIS A 142 10.14 10.38 -7.96
N SER A 143 11.19 9.54 -7.93
CA SER A 143 11.10 8.13 -8.32
C SER A 143 10.84 7.24 -7.11
N VAL A 144 10.01 6.21 -7.27
CA VAL A 144 9.68 5.24 -6.22
C VAL A 144 10.23 3.88 -6.62
N PHE A 145 11.05 3.27 -5.75
CA PHE A 145 11.76 2.01 -6.02
C PHE A 145 11.34 0.85 -5.09
N GLN A 146 10.45 1.13 -4.15
CA GLN A 146 9.89 0.16 -3.20
C GLN A 146 8.39 0.38 -3.09
N ALA A 147 7.67 -0.65 -2.67
CA ALA A 147 6.24 -0.52 -2.43
C ALA A 147 5.98 0.52 -1.32
N PRO A 148 5.04 1.45 -1.52
CA PRO A 148 4.58 2.34 -0.45
C PRO A 148 3.76 1.57 0.59
N ALA A 149 3.39 2.25 1.67
CA ALA A 149 2.41 1.77 2.63
C ALA A 149 1.20 2.70 2.68
N VAL A 150 0.03 2.12 2.98
CA VAL A 150 -1.26 2.82 3.09
C VAL A 150 -1.89 2.49 4.44
N GLY A 151 -2.47 3.50 5.09
CA GLY A 151 -3.15 3.36 6.38
C GLY A 151 -3.62 4.72 6.90
N GLN A 152 -4.48 4.73 7.91
CA GLN A 152 -4.86 5.97 8.60
C GLN A 152 -3.67 6.46 9.42
N LEU A 153 -3.06 7.59 9.06
CA LEU A 153 -1.85 8.10 9.73
C LEU A 153 -2.01 9.50 10.29
N THR A 154 -3.11 10.20 9.97
CA THR A 154 -3.38 11.57 10.38
C THR A 154 -4.82 11.77 10.86
N ASP A 155 -5.02 12.78 11.71
CA ASP A 155 -6.34 13.19 12.23
C ASP A 155 -6.87 14.31 11.34
N ASP A 156 -7.61 13.95 10.30
CA ASP A 156 -8.11 14.87 9.27
C ASP A 156 -9.42 15.55 9.68
N ASN A 157 -10.20 14.86 10.52
CA ASN A 157 -11.46 15.38 11.04
C ASN A 157 -11.28 16.24 12.32
N PHE A 158 -10.06 16.29 12.87
CA PHE A 158 -9.65 17.04 14.05
C PHE A 158 -10.39 16.65 15.33
N ASP A 159 -10.77 15.37 15.48
CA ASP A 159 -11.41 14.85 16.67
C ASP A 159 -10.41 14.44 17.77
N GLY A 160 -9.13 14.38 17.43
CA GLY A 160 -8.01 14.02 18.30
C GLY A 160 -7.65 12.53 18.29
N SER A 161 -8.15 11.74 17.34
CA SER A 161 -7.91 10.29 17.23
C SER A 161 -7.72 9.91 15.76
N VAL A 162 -6.62 9.24 15.42
CA VAL A 162 -6.42 8.67 14.08
C VAL A 162 -7.20 7.35 13.99
N ASN A 163 -8.23 7.28 13.15
CA ASN A 163 -9.11 6.11 13.06
C ASN A 163 -9.81 5.95 11.69
N GLU A 164 -10.76 5.03 11.57
CA GLU A 164 -11.49 4.76 10.33
C GLU A 164 -12.33 5.94 9.78
N GLU A 165 -12.57 6.98 10.59
CA GLU A 165 -13.26 8.22 10.17
C GLU A 165 -12.32 9.24 9.50
N ASP A 166 -11.01 9.00 9.47
CA ASP A 166 -10.02 9.84 8.78
C ASP A 166 -9.80 9.40 7.32
N THR A 167 -9.05 10.18 6.54
CA THR A 167 -8.69 9.79 5.17
C THR A 167 -7.38 8.99 5.21
N PRO A 168 -7.31 7.80 4.60
CA PRO A 168 -6.08 7.03 4.60
C PRO A 168 -4.93 7.82 3.96
N ASP A 169 -3.74 7.63 4.50
CA ASP A 169 -2.51 8.25 4.05
C ASP A 169 -1.62 7.27 3.30
N ILE A 170 -0.81 7.81 2.38
CA ILE A 170 0.23 7.09 1.68
C ILE A 170 1.59 7.55 2.22
N ALA A 171 2.30 6.64 2.89
CA ALA A 171 3.71 6.80 3.22
C ALA A 171 4.57 6.25 2.08
N VAL A 172 5.46 7.09 1.53
CA VAL A 172 6.29 6.70 0.38
C VAL A 172 7.69 7.32 0.43
N LEU A 173 8.70 6.53 0.07
CA LEU A 173 10.06 7.01 -0.15
C LEU A 173 10.27 7.34 -1.64
N MET A 174 10.61 8.61 -1.91
CA MET A 174 10.89 9.09 -3.26
C MET A 174 12.35 9.55 -3.38
N GLY A 175 13.07 8.98 -4.34
CA GLY A 175 14.48 9.25 -4.57
C GLY A 175 14.81 9.51 -6.03
N SER A 176 16.11 9.46 -6.32
CA SER A 176 16.65 9.52 -7.68
C SER A 176 17.92 8.68 -7.77
N GLU A 177 17.91 7.64 -8.60
CA GLU A 177 19.09 6.78 -8.81
C GLU A 177 20.12 7.42 -9.78
N PHE A 178 19.66 8.30 -10.67
CA PHE A 178 20.46 8.81 -11.79
C PHE A 178 21.13 10.16 -11.53
N ASN A 179 21.12 10.62 -10.29
CA ASN A 179 21.87 11.78 -9.83
C ASN A 179 22.92 11.34 -8.78
N ASP A 180 23.74 12.28 -8.31
CA ASP A 180 24.77 11.97 -7.30
C ASP A 180 24.19 11.80 -5.88
N GLN A 181 22.86 11.70 -5.72
CA GLN A 181 22.16 11.70 -4.43
C GLN A 181 21.70 10.28 -4.08
N GLN A 182 22.41 9.64 -3.16
CA GLN A 182 22.15 8.26 -2.73
C GLN A 182 21.20 8.20 -1.52
N TRP A 183 20.10 8.96 -1.58
CA TRP A 183 19.11 9.09 -0.51
C TRP A 183 17.73 9.42 -1.10
N SER A 184 16.69 9.29 -0.28
CA SER A 184 15.28 9.54 -0.59
C SER A 184 14.65 10.53 0.37
N VAL A 185 13.51 11.07 -0.02
CA VAL A 185 12.61 11.87 0.82
C VAL A 185 11.44 11.00 1.21
N LEU A 186 11.10 10.98 2.50
CA LEU A 186 9.83 10.41 2.97
C LEU A 186 8.73 11.45 2.78
N ARG A 187 7.65 11.04 2.10
CA ARG A 187 6.45 11.85 1.89
C ARG A 187 5.26 11.17 2.55
N LEU A 188 4.44 11.98 3.21
CA LEU A 188 3.13 11.62 3.73
C LEU A 188 2.09 12.33 2.87
N ILE A 189 1.27 11.56 2.16
CA ILE A 189 0.37 12.06 1.12
C ILE A 189 -1.06 11.65 1.48
N SER A 190 -2.01 12.58 1.46
CA SER A 190 -3.43 12.26 1.62
C SER A 190 -3.83 11.30 0.50
N GLY A 191 -4.53 10.21 0.85
CA GLY A 191 -4.83 9.15 -0.10
C GLY A 191 -5.86 9.53 -1.18
N ASP A 192 -6.64 10.61 -0.96
CA ASP A 192 -7.44 11.27 -1.99
C ASP A 192 -6.61 12.11 -3.00
N GLY A 193 -5.29 12.20 -2.77
CA GLY A 193 -4.33 12.92 -3.60
C GLY A 193 -4.45 14.44 -3.55
N SER A 194 -5.26 15.00 -2.65
CA SER A 194 -5.56 16.43 -2.60
C SER A 194 -4.37 17.28 -2.14
N PHE A 195 -3.50 16.73 -1.27
CA PHE A 195 -2.27 17.36 -0.84
C PHE A 195 -1.23 16.38 -0.27
N VAL A 196 0.00 16.88 -0.12
CA VAL A 196 1.08 16.23 0.62
C VAL A 196 1.14 16.87 2.01
N HIS A 197 0.92 16.09 3.08
CA HIS A 197 0.92 16.58 4.46
C HIS A 197 2.30 17.13 4.83
N ASP A 198 3.35 16.34 4.59
CA ASP A 198 4.73 16.74 4.83
C ASP A 198 5.73 15.94 3.99
N SER A 199 6.96 16.45 3.91
CA SER A 199 8.08 15.80 3.24
C SER A 199 9.39 16.04 3.99
N ILE A 200 10.07 14.94 4.34
CA ILE A 200 11.27 14.97 5.18
C ILE A 200 12.44 14.24 4.48
N GLY A 201 13.56 14.94 4.36
CA GLY A 201 14.81 14.44 3.78
C GLY A 201 15.90 14.30 4.83
N TRP A 202 16.91 15.18 4.76
CA TRP A 202 18.00 15.21 5.73
C TRP A 202 17.57 15.87 7.05
N GLU A 203 17.61 15.11 8.14
CA GLU A 203 17.30 15.59 9.48
C GLU A 203 18.40 15.26 10.48
N THR A 204 18.62 16.16 11.45
CA THR A 204 19.67 15.98 12.47
C THR A 204 19.14 15.25 13.70
N PHE A 205 19.67 14.06 13.96
CA PHE A 205 19.43 13.30 15.18
C PHE A 205 20.72 13.13 15.97
N ASN A 206 20.72 13.49 17.26
CA ASN A 206 21.90 13.43 18.14
C ASN A 206 23.20 14.04 17.56
N GLY A 207 23.06 15.08 16.73
CA GLY A 207 24.19 15.81 16.13
C GLY A 207 24.76 15.19 14.85
N VAL A 208 24.09 14.20 14.27
CA VAL A 208 24.40 13.60 12.97
C VAL A 208 23.18 13.74 12.07
N SER A 209 23.39 14.13 10.82
CA SER A 209 22.31 14.21 9.83
C SER A 209 22.08 12.85 9.16
N TYR A 210 20.81 12.49 9.00
CA TYR A 210 20.34 11.26 8.38
C TYR A 210 19.26 11.55 7.34
N ALA A 211 19.20 10.74 6.29
CA ALA A 211 18.11 10.75 5.33
C ALA A 211 17.72 9.31 4.94
N PRO A 212 16.46 9.04 4.58
CA PRO A 212 16.06 7.72 4.06
C PRO A 212 16.97 7.25 2.93
N ALA A 213 17.29 5.95 2.89
CA ALA A 213 18.12 5.41 1.80
C ALA A 213 17.31 5.26 0.49
N VAL A 214 17.98 5.34 -0.66
CA VAL A 214 17.30 5.47 -1.97
C VAL A 214 16.35 4.32 -2.32
N PHE A 215 16.69 3.07 -1.96
CA PHE A 215 15.87 1.88 -2.21
C PHE A 215 15.30 1.25 -0.93
N ALA A 216 15.26 2.01 0.18
CA ALA A 216 14.68 1.51 1.42
C ALA A 216 13.18 1.26 1.25
N GLY A 217 12.71 0.15 1.81
CA GLY A 217 11.29 -0.04 2.09
C GLY A 217 10.90 0.69 3.37
N LEU A 218 9.60 0.71 3.63
CA LEU A 218 9.04 1.24 4.88
C LEU A 218 7.94 0.33 5.41
N ALA A 219 7.63 0.49 6.69
CA ALA A 219 6.49 -0.13 7.34
C ALA A 219 5.83 0.89 8.28
N ILE A 220 4.52 0.78 8.47
CA ILE A 220 3.72 1.68 9.29
C ILE A 220 2.85 0.91 10.30
N GLY A 221 2.43 1.58 11.36
CA GLY A 221 1.51 1.07 12.37
C GLY A 221 1.79 1.70 13.74
N ASP A 222 0.91 1.44 14.69
CA ASP A 222 1.06 1.86 16.09
C ASP A 222 2.07 0.92 16.77
N LEU A 223 3.29 1.43 17.01
CA LEU A 223 4.39 0.63 17.55
C LEU A 223 4.29 0.42 19.06
N GLU A 224 3.68 1.37 19.77
CA GLU A 224 3.70 1.48 21.24
C GLU A 224 2.32 1.37 21.89
N ASN A 225 1.30 1.10 21.07
CA ASN A 225 -0.10 0.96 21.44
C ASN A 225 -0.64 2.17 22.20
N ASP A 226 -0.30 3.37 21.71
CA ASP A 226 -0.76 4.64 22.27
C ASP A 226 -1.73 5.42 21.38
N GLY A 227 -2.04 4.88 20.19
CA GLY A 227 -2.95 5.44 19.21
C GLY A 227 -2.30 6.41 18.22
N ASP A 228 -1.02 6.73 18.39
CA ASP A 228 -0.24 7.45 17.38
C ASP A 228 0.42 6.45 16.42
N MET A 229 0.61 6.86 15.16
CA MET A 229 1.18 6.00 14.12
C MET A 229 2.63 6.38 13.81
N GLU A 230 3.48 5.38 13.67
CA GLU A 230 4.88 5.55 13.30
C GLU A 230 5.21 4.98 11.92
N ILE A 231 6.28 5.51 11.33
CA ILE A 231 6.87 5.02 10.08
C ILE A 231 8.28 4.52 10.36
N VAL A 232 8.51 3.24 10.07
CA VAL A 232 9.80 2.57 10.19
C VAL A 232 10.47 2.48 8.82
N THR A 233 11.75 2.83 8.75
CA THR A 233 12.57 2.65 7.53
C THR A 233 14.05 2.53 7.88
N MET A 234 14.93 2.56 6.88
CA MET A 234 16.36 2.69 7.08
C MET A 234 16.91 4.02 6.52
N VAL A 235 17.86 4.59 7.25
CA VAL A 235 18.47 5.89 6.92
C VAL A 235 19.97 5.78 6.72
N ALA A 236 20.49 6.52 5.75
CA ALA A 236 21.92 6.73 5.55
C ALA A 236 22.39 7.96 6.34
N SER A 237 23.60 7.93 6.86
CA SER A 237 24.17 9.08 7.58
C SER A 237 25.03 9.96 6.67
N GLU A 238 25.14 11.25 7.00
CA GLU A 238 26.07 12.16 6.31
C GLU A 238 27.55 11.79 6.55
N LEU A 239 27.82 10.99 7.59
CA LEU A 239 29.17 10.59 7.99
C LEU A 239 29.66 9.36 7.23
N ASN A 240 28.74 8.46 6.88
CA ASN A 240 29.01 7.22 6.18
C ASN A 240 27.72 6.72 5.48
N SER A 241 27.77 6.62 4.15
CA SER A 241 26.68 6.10 3.32
C SER A 241 26.82 4.61 3.00
N GLU A 242 27.94 3.96 3.34
CA GLU A 242 28.12 2.50 3.14
C GLU A 242 27.19 1.68 4.04
N TYR A 243 26.83 2.25 5.20
CA TYR A 243 25.97 1.62 6.19
C TYR A 243 24.74 2.47 6.44
N CYS A 244 23.62 1.78 6.67
CA CYS A 244 22.36 2.37 7.05
C CYS A 244 21.97 1.92 8.44
N HIS A 245 21.08 2.69 9.04
CA HIS A 245 20.60 2.52 10.40
C HIS A 245 19.08 2.31 10.35
N PRO A 246 18.50 1.46 11.21
CA PRO A 246 17.06 1.46 11.39
C PRO A 246 16.65 2.83 11.96
N ALA A 247 15.49 3.34 11.56
CA ALA A 247 14.97 4.62 11.99
C ALA A 247 13.45 4.59 12.13
N ILE A 248 12.95 5.41 13.05
CA ILE A 248 11.53 5.65 13.27
C ILE A 248 11.26 7.14 13.01
N TYR A 249 10.19 7.40 12.28
CA TYR A 249 9.59 8.71 12.11
C TYR A 249 8.24 8.73 12.81
N SER A 250 8.01 9.75 13.63
CA SER A 250 6.71 10.00 14.29
C SER A 250 5.92 11.04 13.49
N ILE A 251 4.60 10.97 13.58
CA ILE A 251 3.68 11.93 12.99
C ILE A 251 3.08 12.78 14.11
N SER A 252 3.23 14.09 14.05
CA SER A 252 2.65 14.99 15.05
C SER A 252 1.12 15.13 14.85
N PRO A 253 0.36 15.61 15.85
CA PRO A 253 -1.05 16.02 15.67
C PRO A 253 -1.30 17.18 14.68
N SER A 254 -0.24 17.77 14.13
CA SER A 254 -0.31 18.75 13.03
C SER A 254 0.13 18.16 11.68
N ASN A 255 0.15 16.84 11.57
CA ASN A 255 0.47 16.04 10.39
C ASN A 255 1.89 16.27 9.85
N THR A 256 2.82 16.73 10.70
CA THR A 256 4.25 16.91 10.37
C THR A 256 5.09 15.72 10.79
N LEU A 257 6.03 15.32 9.93
CA LEU A 257 6.96 14.22 10.13
C LEU A 257 8.15 14.66 10.99
N THR A 258 8.63 13.78 11.88
CA THR A 258 9.84 14.02 12.66
C THR A 258 10.66 12.73 12.79
N LEU A 259 11.97 12.81 12.56
CA LEU A 259 12.89 11.71 12.85
C LEU A 259 13.04 11.54 14.36
N SER A 260 12.34 10.54 14.93
CA SER A 260 12.19 10.36 16.38
C SER A 260 13.27 9.44 16.97
N ALA A 261 13.73 8.43 16.21
CA ALA A 261 14.78 7.52 16.63
C ALA A 261 15.68 7.07 15.48
N VAL A 262 16.96 6.84 15.80
CA VAL A 262 17.94 6.18 14.91
C VAL A 262 18.72 5.16 15.73
N GLY A 263 18.69 3.91 15.30
CA GLY A 263 19.40 2.81 15.97
C GLY A 263 20.91 2.92 15.84
N SER A 264 21.64 2.48 16.87
CA SER A 264 23.11 2.46 16.84
C SER A 264 23.70 1.35 15.99
N ASP A 265 22.93 0.29 15.73
CA ASP A 265 23.37 -0.81 14.87
C ASP A 265 23.40 -0.36 13.40
N THR A 266 24.23 -1.05 12.61
CA THR A 266 24.43 -0.75 11.20
C THR A 266 24.15 -1.95 10.33
N MET A 267 23.38 -1.75 9.27
CA MET A 267 23.19 -2.71 8.18
C MET A 267 23.89 -2.23 6.92
N TRP A 268 24.19 -3.16 6.01
CA TRP A 268 24.74 -2.81 4.71
C TRP A 268 23.74 -1.93 3.95
N CYS A 269 24.23 -0.87 3.32
CA CYS A 269 23.41 0.07 2.57
C CYS A 269 23.91 0.36 1.17
N LEU A 270 25.21 0.61 1.03
CA LEU A 270 25.81 0.94 -0.24
C LEU A 270 27.18 0.28 -0.37
N VAL A 271 27.47 -0.25 -1.55
CA VAL A 271 28.84 -0.55 -1.96
C VAL A 271 29.16 0.20 -3.25
N ASP A 272 30.16 1.08 -3.18
CA ASP A 272 30.76 1.71 -4.35
C ASP A 272 31.95 0.88 -4.84
N THR A 273 31.80 0.28 -6.02
CA THR A 273 32.91 -0.31 -6.75
C THR A 273 33.34 0.63 -7.85
N SER A 274 34.60 0.56 -8.29
CA SER A 274 35.13 1.41 -9.37
C SER A 274 34.38 1.32 -10.71
N TRP A 275 33.37 0.46 -10.84
CA TRP A 275 32.56 0.21 -12.03
C TRP A 275 31.04 0.27 -11.81
N SER A 276 30.55 0.17 -10.57
CA SER A 276 29.11 0.07 -10.22
C SER A 276 28.84 0.48 -8.78
N LEU A 277 27.69 1.13 -8.57
CA LEU A 277 27.10 1.39 -7.25
C LEU A 277 26.04 0.32 -6.97
N TYR A 278 26.09 -0.26 -5.78
CA TYR A 278 25.13 -1.25 -5.30
C TYR A 278 24.42 -0.70 -4.08
N HIS A 279 23.09 -0.84 -4.05
CA HIS A 279 22.24 -0.33 -2.99
C HIS A 279 21.50 -1.49 -2.31
N ALA A 280 21.40 -1.45 -0.99
CA ALA A 280 20.53 -2.35 -0.26
C ALA A 280 19.09 -1.90 -0.41
N SER A 281 18.21 -2.87 -0.59
CA SER A 281 16.77 -2.67 -0.77
C SER A 281 16.00 -3.30 0.40
N ASN A 282 16.46 -3.04 1.63
CA ASN A 282 15.90 -3.65 2.83
C ASN A 282 14.50 -3.10 3.09
N ALA A 283 13.54 -4.00 3.33
CA ALA A 283 12.19 -3.66 3.75
C ALA A 283 11.97 -4.10 5.20
N PRO A 284 11.67 -3.17 6.13
CA PRO A 284 11.30 -3.55 7.48
C PRO A 284 9.96 -4.30 7.50
N ALA A 285 9.79 -5.10 8.54
CA ALA A 285 8.49 -5.57 8.98
C ALA A 285 8.28 -5.20 10.45
N ILE A 286 7.03 -5.03 10.84
CA ILE A 286 6.63 -4.69 12.21
C ILE A 286 5.73 -5.81 12.72
N SER A 287 5.97 -6.27 13.94
CA SER A 287 5.16 -7.32 14.55
C SER A 287 5.38 -7.44 16.04
N ASN A 288 4.33 -7.73 16.82
CA ASN A 288 4.46 -8.08 18.23
C ASN A 288 4.80 -9.58 18.35
N ILE A 289 6.10 -9.91 18.30
CA ILE A 289 6.56 -11.30 18.14
C ILE A 289 6.47 -12.13 19.41
N ASP A 290 6.33 -11.50 20.59
CA ASP A 290 6.26 -12.20 21.86
C ASP A 290 4.86 -12.21 22.51
N GLY A 291 3.92 -11.43 21.96
CA GLY A 291 2.52 -11.37 22.34
C GLY A 291 2.20 -10.43 23.49
N TYR A 292 3.10 -9.52 23.88
CA TYR A 292 2.84 -8.55 24.93
C TYR A 292 3.66 -7.26 24.77
N GLY A 293 3.03 -6.12 25.08
CA GLY A 293 3.72 -4.83 25.02
C GLY A 293 3.81 -4.28 23.60
N ASP A 294 4.84 -3.48 23.37
CA ASP A 294 5.12 -2.78 22.11
C ASP A 294 5.46 -3.78 20.99
N ALA A 295 5.28 -3.36 19.74
CA ALA A 295 5.70 -4.14 18.59
C ALA A 295 7.22 -4.15 18.44
N GLU A 296 7.75 -5.21 17.82
CA GLU A 296 9.14 -5.28 17.41
C GLU A 296 9.33 -4.95 15.92
N ILE A 297 10.52 -4.43 15.62
CA ILE A 297 10.94 -4.07 14.26
C ILE A 297 11.92 -5.10 13.74
N ILE A 298 11.67 -5.61 12.53
CA ILE A 298 12.42 -6.72 11.93
C ILE A 298 13.12 -6.25 10.66
N PHE A 299 14.44 -6.48 10.59
CA PHE A 299 15.25 -6.34 9.38
C PHE A 299 16.07 -7.62 9.17
N GLY A 300 15.61 -8.48 8.28
CA GLY A 300 16.27 -9.74 7.97
C GLY A 300 16.28 -10.67 9.18
N ASP A 301 17.47 -10.94 9.72
CA ASP A 301 17.69 -11.73 10.91
C ASP A 301 17.89 -10.89 12.18
N ARG A 302 17.57 -9.59 12.13
CA ARG A 302 17.71 -8.68 13.27
C ARG A 302 16.36 -8.19 13.74
N VAL A 303 16.18 -8.17 15.06
CA VAL A 303 14.99 -7.66 15.72
C VAL A 303 15.36 -6.55 16.70
N TYR A 304 14.62 -5.46 16.66
CA TYR A 304 14.82 -4.27 17.49
C TYR A 304 13.57 -3.99 18.32
N GLU A 305 13.78 -3.44 19.52
CA GLU A 305 12.71 -2.88 20.34
C GLU A 305 12.23 -1.55 19.72
N ALA A 306 10.92 -1.34 19.59
CA ALA A 306 10.38 -0.09 19.02
C ALA A 306 10.73 1.14 19.87
N SER A 307 10.69 1.01 21.20
CA SER A 307 10.87 2.14 22.13
C SER A 307 12.20 2.92 21.98
N ASP A 308 13.27 2.27 21.52
CA ASP A 308 14.59 2.92 21.39
C ASP A 308 15.49 2.39 20.26
N LEU A 309 14.99 1.48 19.41
CA LEU A 309 15.75 0.79 18.37
C LEU A 309 16.99 0.04 18.90
N SER A 310 16.98 -0.38 20.16
CA SER A 310 18.00 -1.28 20.68
C SER A 310 17.84 -2.69 20.07
N LEU A 311 18.96 -3.30 19.70
CA LEU A 311 18.98 -4.64 19.15
C LEU A 311 18.57 -5.65 20.23
N ARG A 312 17.44 -6.31 20.02
CA ARG A 312 16.93 -7.38 20.88
C ARG A 312 17.71 -8.66 20.66
N TRP A 313 17.87 -9.06 19.39
CA TRP A 313 18.72 -10.17 18.96
C TRP A 313 19.07 -10.06 17.47
N GLU A 314 20.18 -10.69 17.09
CA GLU A 314 20.60 -10.91 15.70
C GLU A 314 20.81 -12.42 15.50
N GLY A 315 20.28 -12.94 14.41
CA GLY A 315 20.46 -14.31 13.96
C GLY A 315 21.87 -14.57 13.44
N GLY A 316 22.10 -15.77 12.93
CA GLY A 316 23.42 -16.17 12.43
C GLY A 316 23.37 -16.97 11.13
N ALA A 317 22.22 -16.99 10.46
CA ALA A 317 21.94 -17.79 9.28
C ALA A 317 21.23 -16.93 8.22
N GLY A 318 20.13 -17.42 7.61
CA GLY A 318 19.38 -16.69 6.59
C GLY A 318 18.88 -15.33 7.07
N GLN A 319 18.80 -14.38 6.15
CA GLN A 319 18.45 -12.98 6.40
C GLN A 319 17.34 -12.47 5.47
N GLY A 320 16.69 -13.37 4.71
CA GLY A 320 15.68 -12.97 3.72
C GLY A 320 16.30 -12.34 2.49
N TRP A 321 17.52 -12.76 2.14
CA TRP A 321 18.30 -12.18 1.05
C TRP A 321 19.37 -13.12 0.48
N TYR A 322 19.34 -13.36 -0.83
CA TYR A 322 20.38 -14.12 -1.52
C TYR A 322 21.38 -13.21 -2.25
N ASN A 323 22.59 -13.08 -1.70
CA ASN A 323 23.71 -12.41 -2.38
C ASN A 323 24.83 -13.37 -2.78
N ALA A 324 25.09 -13.47 -4.09
CA ALA A 324 26.30 -14.07 -4.62
C ALA A 324 27.39 -13.00 -4.87
N TRP A 325 28.11 -12.58 -3.83
CA TRP A 325 29.15 -11.51 -3.86
C TRP A 325 30.36 -11.76 -4.79
N TRP A 326 30.38 -12.83 -5.59
CA TRP A 326 31.45 -13.05 -6.59
C TRP A 326 31.03 -13.81 -7.87
N GLU A 327 29.75 -14.02 -8.15
CA GLU A 327 29.39 -14.64 -9.44
C GLU A 327 29.16 -13.59 -10.51
N GLY A 328 30.21 -13.36 -11.31
CA GLY A 328 30.23 -12.42 -12.42
C GLY A 328 28.97 -12.42 -13.30
N SER A 329 28.67 -11.26 -13.85
CA SER A 329 27.54 -10.96 -14.75
C SER A 329 26.11 -11.25 -14.28
N MET A 330 25.77 -12.14 -13.33
CA MET A 330 24.35 -12.43 -13.00
C MET A 330 24.09 -12.94 -11.56
N GLY A 331 23.92 -11.98 -10.65
CA GLY A 331 23.15 -12.00 -9.39
C GLY A 331 22.42 -10.64 -9.27
N TYR A 332 21.22 -10.55 -8.67
CA TYR A 332 20.50 -9.27 -8.58
C TYR A 332 21.21 -8.34 -7.58
N TRP A 333 21.61 -7.18 -8.05
CA TRP A 333 22.71 -6.40 -7.48
C TRP A 333 22.26 -5.33 -6.47
N ASN A 334 20.95 -5.14 -6.36
CA ASN A 334 20.25 -4.16 -5.56
C ASN A 334 19.10 -4.81 -4.79
N SER A 335 19.38 -5.96 -4.18
CA SER A 335 18.47 -6.69 -3.29
C SER A 335 18.81 -6.43 -1.82
N GLY A 336 17.84 -6.59 -0.93
CA GLY A 336 18.00 -6.44 0.50
C GLY A 336 17.17 -7.44 1.28
N PHE A 337 17.09 -7.25 2.58
CA PHE A 337 16.33 -8.11 3.48
C PHE A 337 14.82 -7.92 3.27
N HIS A 338 14.10 -9.02 3.01
CA HIS A 338 12.64 -9.08 3.05
C HIS A 338 12.22 -10.21 3.99
N SER A 339 12.10 -9.88 5.27
CA SER A 339 11.69 -10.77 6.35
C SER A 339 10.36 -10.32 6.93
N PHE A 340 9.62 -11.22 7.57
CA PHE A 340 8.42 -10.89 8.33
C PHE A 340 8.21 -11.89 9.46
N ALA A 341 7.42 -11.52 10.46
CA ALA A 341 6.95 -12.45 11.45
C ALA A 341 5.65 -13.13 10.98
N TYR A 342 5.47 -14.41 11.31
CA TYR A 342 4.26 -15.16 11.00
C TYR A 342 4.05 -16.28 12.01
N ASN A 343 2.81 -16.48 12.44
CA ASN A 343 2.42 -17.60 13.30
C ASN A 343 2.28 -18.89 12.46
N ILE A 344 3.39 -19.63 12.32
CA ILE A 344 3.44 -20.88 11.55
C ILE A 344 2.98 -22.10 12.35
N ASP A 345 3.07 -22.06 13.69
CA ASP A 345 2.81 -23.23 14.53
C ASP A 345 1.40 -23.29 15.15
N SER A 346 0.54 -22.27 14.89
CA SER A 346 -0.88 -22.13 15.25
C SER A 346 -1.23 -22.27 16.74
N ASN A 347 -0.24 -22.50 17.61
CA ASN A 347 -0.43 -22.88 19.01
C ASN A 347 0.33 -21.98 19.99
N SER A 348 1.12 -21.04 19.49
CA SER A 348 1.87 -20.11 20.30
C SER A 348 1.21 -18.72 20.34
N SER A 349 1.41 -18.03 21.46
CA SER A 349 1.13 -16.60 21.60
C SER A 349 2.29 -15.74 21.07
N THR A 350 3.19 -16.35 20.30
CA THR A 350 4.41 -15.75 19.75
C THR A 350 4.40 -15.93 18.24
N MET A 351 5.25 -15.21 17.54
CA MET A 351 5.45 -15.39 16.12
C MET A 351 6.90 -15.76 15.81
N GLU A 352 7.05 -16.64 14.83
CA GLU A 352 8.35 -16.94 14.24
C GLU A 352 8.71 -15.87 13.22
N ILE A 353 10.01 -15.65 13.00
CA ILE A 353 10.55 -14.71 12.02
C ILE A 353 11.03 -15.53 10.83
N ILE A 354 10.47 -15.26 9.65
CA ILE A 354 10.81 -15.92 8.41
C ILE A 354 11.76 -14.99 7.66
N ALA A 355 13.05 -15.30 7.74
CA ALA A 355 14.14 -14.57 7.12
C ALA A 355 14.71 -15.42 5.97
N GLY A 356 13.88 -15.58 4.94
CA GLY A 356 14.17 -16.34 3.72
C GLY A 356 14.38 -17.83 3.99
N ASN A 357 15.59 -18.36 3.83
CA ASN A 357 15.84 -19.79 4.05
C ASN A 357 15.91 -20.22 5.53
N THR A 358 15.74 -19.28 6.48
CA THR A 358 15.78 -19.59 7.92
C THR A 358 14.53 -19.07 8.61
N VAL A 359 13.99 -19.91 9.49
CA VAL A 359 12.93 -19.54 10.42
C VAL A 359 13.53 -19.43 11.81
N TYR A 360 13.34 -18.29 12.48
CA TYR A 360 13.75 -18.06 13.86
C TYR A 360 12.53 -18.06 14.78
N THR A 361 12.71 -18.53 16.00
CA THR A 361 11.77 -18.31 17.10
C THR A 361 11.74 -16.83 17.50
N SER A 362 10.75 -16.41 18.28
CA SER A 362 10.66 -15.04 18.81
C SER A 362 11.84 -14.61 19.69
N THR A 363 12.66 -15.56 20.16
CA THR A 363 13.87 -15.31 20.93
C THR A 363 15.17 -15.37 20.11
N GLY A 364 15.08 -15.53 18.79
CA GLY A 364 16.23 -15.55 17.87
C GLY A 364 16.92 -16.91 17.72
N ASP A 365 16.43 -17.96 18.38
CA ASP A 365 16.92 -19.33 18.13
C ASP A 365 16.41 -19.82 16.77
N VAL A 366 17.25 -20.54 16.01
CA VAL A 366 16.84 -21.17 14.75
C VAL A 366 15.78 -22.25 15.03
N TYR A 367 14.57 -22.03 14.53
CA TYR A 367 13.49 -22.99 14.53
C TYR A 367 13.72 -24.09 13.48
N CYS A 368 14.04 -23.67 12.25
CA CYS A 368 14.55 -24.55 11.19
C CYS A 368 15.27 -23.78 10.09
N THR A 369 16.07 -24.51 9.31
CA THR A 369 16.56 -24.06 7.99
C THR A 369 15.85 -24.83 6.89
N LEU A 370 15.54 -24.15 5.78
CA LEU A 370 14.94 -24.76 4.60
C LEU A 370 15.98 -25.64 3.90
N SER A 371 15.63 -26.87 3.52
CA SER A 371 16.60 -27.82 2.92
C SER A 371 15.95 -28.84 1.98
N ASP A 372 16.68 -29.21 0.93
CA ASP A 372 16.33 -30.33 0.04
C ASP A 372 16.73 -31.72 0.61
N GLY A 373 17.22 -31.74 1.86
CA GLY A 373 17.74 -32.93 2.55
C GLY A 373 19.18 -33.29 2.18
N SER A 374 19.82 -32.54 1.29
CA SER A 374 21.22 -32.69 0.91
C SER A 374 22.08 -31.48 1.28
N SER A 375 21.50 -30.28 1.17
CA SER A 375 22.09 -29.01 1.59
C SER A 375 21.00 -28.03 2.03
N GLU A 376 21.39 -27.00 2.78
CA GLU A 376 20.54 -25.83 3.02
C GLU A 376 20.19 -25.16 1.69
N ALA A 377 18.95 -24.69 1.59
CA ALA A 377 18.48 -23.92 0.45
C ALA A 377 19.29 -22.63 0.34
N ASN A 378 19.43 -22.10 -0.88
CA ASN A 378 19.85 -20.71 -1.03
C ASN A 378 18.80 -19.80 -0.41
N ASP A 379 19.24 -18.68 0.16
CA ASP A 379 18.34 -17.67 0.71
C ASP A 379 17.43 -17.06 -0.38
N GLY A 380 16.51 -16.17 -0.01
CA GLY A 380 15.52 -15.65 -0.94
C GLY A 380 14.37 -14.90 -0.31
N TYR A 381 13.37 -14.57 -1.13
CA TYR A 381 12.16 -13.90 -0.66
C TYR A 381 11.11 -14.93 -0.22
N PRO A 382 10.68 -14.92 1.05
CA PRO A 382 9.69 -15.86 1.55
C PRO A 382 8.25 -15.37 1.34
N ALA A 383 7.30 -16.30 1.33
CA ALA A 383 5.87 -16.10 1.63
C ALA A 383 5.30 -17.35 2.30
N VAL A 384 4.20 -17.21 3.04
CA VAL A 384 3.60 -18.32 3.80
C VAL A 384 2.11 -18.44 3.52
N ALA A 385 1.67 -19.66 3.22
CA ALA A 385 0.26 -20.04 3.08
C ALA A 385 0.10 -21.56 3.19
N GLU A 386 -1.09 -22.04 3.52
CA GLU A 386 -1.49 -23.43 3.37
C GLU A 386 -1.71 -23.72 1.87
N LEU A 387 -0.80 -24.48 1.26
CA LEU A 387 -0.85 -24.86 -0.16
C LEU A 387 -1.29 -26.32 -0.34
N THR A 388 -1.10 -27.17 0.68
CA THR A 388 -1.49 -28.58 0.61
C THR A 388 -1.80 -29.21 1.97
N THR A 389 -2.99 -29.82 2.05
CA THR A 389 -3.40 -30.63 3.21
C THR A 389 -2.57 -31.91 3.46
N GLY A 390 -1.54 -32.15 2.64
CA GLY A 390 -0.65 -33.30 2.75
C GLY A 390 0.39 -33.19 3.88
N TYR A 391 0.64 -31.97 4.37
CA TYR A 391 1.57 -31.68 5.46
C TYR A 391 0.84 -31.02 6.64
N ALA A 392 1.55 -30.86 7.75
CA ALA A 392 1.01 -30.16 8.91
C ALA A 392 1.59 -28.75 8.93
N GLY A 393 0.75 -27.76 9.27
CA GLY A 393 1.12 -26.35 9.22
C GLY A 393 1.15 -25.81 7.78
N PRO A 394 1.24 -24.49 7.60
CA PRO A 394 1.32 -23.88 6.29
C PRO A 394 2.66 -24.19 5.61
N GLU A 395 2.73 -24.01 4.31
CA GLU A 395 3.96 -24.09 3.53
C GLU A 395 4.68 -22.74 3.43
N ILE A 396 6.00 -22.80 3.28
CA ILE A 396 6.87 -21.66 3.01
C ILE A 396 7.27 -21.70 1.54
N VAL A 397 6.91 -20.67 0.78
CA VAL A 397 7.38 -20.42 -0.58
C VAL A 397 8.66 -19.61 -0.52
N LEU A 398 9.67 -19.97 -1.30
CA LEU A 398 10.92 -19.22 -1.43
C LEU A 398 11.26 -18.95 -2.90
N THR A 399 11.53 -17.68 -3.23
CA THR A 399 11.97 -17.20 -4.55
C THR A 399 13.25 -16.34 -4.44
N GLY A 400 13.65 -15.60 -5.48
CA GLY A 400 14.83 -14.72 -5.45
C GLY A 400 16.18 -15.41 -5.67
N ASN A 401 16.16 -16.73 -5.95
CA ASN A 401 17.35 -17.57 -6.15
C ASN A 401 17.33 -18.36 -7.46
N ASN A 402 16.51 -17.93 -8.43
CA ASN A 402 16.19 -18.54 -9.73
C ASN A 402 15.23 -19.74 -9.68
N PHE A 403 14.75 -20.11 -8.49
CA PHE A 403 13.79 -21.17 -8.31
C PHE A 403 12.52 -20.64 -7.66
N VAL A 404 11.43 -21.34 -7.87
CA VAL A 404 10.25 -21.29 -7.02
C VAL A 404 10.25 -22.61 -6.26
N SER A 405 10.44 -22.55 -4.95
CA SER A 405 10.49 -23.73 -4.08
C SER A 405 9.43 -23.63 -2.99
N VAL A 406 8.85 -24.76 -2.62
CA VAL A 406 7.87 -24.91 -1.54
C VAL A 406 8.46 -25.83 -0.48
N TYR A 407 8.40 -25.43 0.78
CA TYR A 407 8.91 -26.16 1.93
C TYR A 407 7.82 -26.35 2.99
N SER A 408 7.89 -27.47 3.72
CA SER A 408 7.08 -27.67 4.92
C SER A 408 7.56 -26.75 6.04
N SER A 409 6.67 -26.03 6.71
CA SER A 409 7.01 -25.26 7.92
C SER A 409 7.29 -26.13 9.14
N VAL A 410 6.91 -27.42 9.11
CA VAL A 410 7.19 -28.35 10.21
C VAL A 410 8.58 -28.98 10.06
N PRO A 411 9.48 -28.80 11.04
CA PRO A 411 10.83 -29.36 10.98
C PRO A 411 10.83 -30.89 11.05
N ASN A 412 11.75 -31.51 10.32
CA ASN A 412 12.03 -32.93 10.40
C ASN A 412 12.85 -33.27 11.67
N ILE A 413 13.22 -34.55 11.86
CA ILE A 413 13.98 -34.99 13.03
C ILE A 413 15.41 -34.41 13.15
N PHE A 414 15.89 -33.76 12.10
CA PHE A 414 17.18 -33.08 12.03
C PHE A 414 17.07 -31.56 12.25
N GLY A 415 15.85 -31.04 12.43
CA GLY A 415 15.60 -29.60 12.59
C GLY A 415 15.56 -28.83 11.26
N GLU A 416 15.40 -29.53 10.14
CA GLU A 416 15.31 -28.91 8.81
C GLU A 416 13.85 -28.86 8.37
N CYS A 417 13.44 -27.77 7.74
CA CYS A 417 12.15 -27.64 7.06
C CYS A 417 12.30 -28.20 5.62
N PRO A 418 11.76 -29.40 5.33
CA PRO A 418 12.10 -30.12 4.11
C PRO A 418 11.40 -29.53 2.87
N GLU A 419 12.12 -29.54 1.74
CA GLU A 419 11.56 -29.20 0.43
C GLU A 419 10.45 -30.19 0.04
N ILE A 420 9.32 -29.65 -0.39
CA ILE A 420 8.18 -30.37 -0.94
C ILE A 420 8.34 -30.48 -2.46
N SER A 421 8.62 -29.35 -3.12
CA SER A 421 8.86 -29.29 -4.56
C SER A 421 9.63 -28.02 -4.93
N SER A 422 10.38 -28.09 -6.02
CA SER A 422 11.07 -26.95 -6.62
C SER A 422 10.97 -26.99 -8.14
N ILE A 423 10.93 -25.80 -8.76
CA ILE A 423 10.98 -25.63 -10.21
C ILE A 423 11.86 -24.42 -10.56
N ASP A 424 12.71 -24.54 -11.57
CA ASP A 424 13.46 -23.41 -12.13
C ASP A 424 12.46 -22.35 -12.61
N ASN A 425 12.63 -21.08 -12.24
CA ASN A 425 11.70 -20.01 -12.60
C ASN A 425 11.71 -19.74 -14.12
N ASN A 426 12.86 -19.94 -14.79
CA ASN A 426 13.00 -19.74 -16.23
C ASN A 426 12.26 -20.82 -17.04
N PRO A 427 11.15 -20.49 -17.74
CA PRO A 427 10.36 -21.47 -18.47
C PRO A 427 11.07 -22.04 -19.70
N TYR A 428 12.14 -21.40 -20.20
CA TYR A 428 12.94 -21.94 -21.29
C TYR A 428 13.77 -23.18 -20.89
N ASN A 429 13.98 -23.38 -19.58
CA ASN A 429 14.62 -24.59 -19.04
C ASN A 429 13.63 -25.76 -18.87
N ASP A 430 12.33 -25.51 -19.03
CA ASP A 430 11.28 -26.52 -18.89
C ASP A 430 11.08 -27.30 -20.20
N SER A 431 11.69 -28.48 -20.27
CA SER A 431 11.57 -29.37 -21.43
C SER A 431 10.16 -29.90 -21.70
N SER A 432 9.22 -29.73 -20.75
CA SER A 432 7.82 -30.12 -20.94
C SER A 432 7.00 -29.07 -21.70
N LEU A 433 7.50 -27.82 -21.80
CA LEU A 433 6.83 -26.72 -22.48
C LEU A 433 7.28 -26.55 -23.93
N THR A 434 6.37 -26.04 -24.76
CA THR A 434 6.68 -25.54 -26.11
C THR A 434 6.23 -24.09 -26.18
N LEU A 435 7.11 -23.18 -25.76
CA LEU A 435 6.77 -21.77 -25.64
C LEU A 435 6.52 -21.11 -27.00
N PRO A 436 5.56 -20.17 -27.09
CA PRO A 436 5.40 -19.33 -28.26
C PRO A 436 6.57 -18.33 -28.39
N THR A 437 6.66 -17.67 -29.54
CA THR A 437 7.60 -16.56 -29.71
C THR A 437 7.23 -15.43 -28.75
N HIS A 438 8.19 -14.99 -27.92
CA HIS A 438 7.99 -13.89 -27.00
C HIS A 438 7.73 -12.56 -27.74
N PRO A 439 6.65 -11.82 -27.43
CA PRO A 439 6.23 -10.63 -28.19
C PRO A 439 7.25 -9.49 -28.15
N PHE A 440 7.98 -9.33 -27.03
CA PHE A 440 9.00 -8.29 -26.85
C PHE A 440 10.42 -8.73 -27.23
N GLY A 441 10.61 -9.99 -27.62
CA GLY A 441 11.94 -10.56 -27.87
C GLY A 441 12.76 -10.74 -26.60
N CYS A 442 12.43 -11.78 -25.82
CA CYS A 442 13.05 -12.10 -24.54
C CYS A 442 14.59 -12.07 -24.60
N ASP A 443 15.22 -11.35 -23.66
CA ASP A 443 16.66 -11.45 -23.43
C ASP A 443 16.96 -12.68 -22.55
N GLU A 444 17.02 -13.84 -23.20
CA GLU A 444 17.32 -15.13 -22.54
C GLU A 444 18.72 -15.17 -21.90
N SER A 445 19.57 -14.16 -22.11
CA SER A 445 20.81 -14.08 -21.35
C SER A 445 20.53 -13.80 -19.89
N ARG A 446 19.45 -13.07 -19.56
CA ARG A 446 19.11 -12.60 -18.20
C ARG A 446 18.45 -13.73 -17.41
N LYS A 447 18.91 -13.92 -16.16
CA LYS A 447 18.33 -14.91 -15.25
C LYS A 447 16.93 -14.47 -14.77
N SER A 448 16.07 -15.44 -14.53
CA SER A 448 14.75 -15.22 -13.91
C SER A 448 14.88 -15.42 -12.40
N PHE A 449 15.37 -14.42 -11.67
CA PHE A 449 15.65 -14.53 -10.23
C PHE A 449 14.43 -14.93 -9.41
N GLY A 450 13.26 -14.39 -9.77
CA GLY A 450 12.01 -14.58 -9.04
C GLY A 450 11.78 -13.42 -8.08
N GLY A 451 10.80 -12.57 -8.38
CA GLY A 451 10.37 -11.51 -7.46
C GLY A 451 9.69 -12.06 -6.20
N GLN A 452 9.29 -11.17 -5.30
CA GLN A 452 8.58 -11.57 -4.09
C GLN A 452 7.27 -12.28 -4.45
N PRO A 453 7.00 -13.47 -3.89
CA PRO A 453 5.87 -14.29 -4.32
C PRO A 453 4.55 -13.75 -3.75
N THR A 454 3.48 -13.84 -4.55
CA THR A 454 2.10 -13.67 -4.12
C THR A 454 1.44 -15.04 -3.96
N ILE A 455 0.47 -15.15 -3.06
CA ILE A 455 -0.30 -16.39 -2.87
C ILE A 455 -1.78 -16.04 -2.71
N ALA A 456 -2.61 -16.61 -3.60
CA ALA A 456 -4.05 -16.35 -3.66
C ALA A 456 -4.80 -17.53 -4.32
N ASP A 457 -6.14 -17.50 -4.29
CA ASP A 457 -6.98 -18.38 -5.10
C ASP A 457 -7.27 -17.71 -6.45
N PHE A 458 -6.40 -17.93 -7.43
CA PHE A 458 -6.54 -17.29 -8.74
C PHE A 458 -7.58 -18.01 -9.62
N THR A 459 -8.07 -19.17 -9.18
CA THR A 459 -8.91 -20.07 -9.99
C THR A 459 -10.31 -20.29 -9.43
N GLY A 460 -10.60 -19.72 -8.25
CA GLY A 460 -11.85 -19.90 -7.51
C GLY A 460 -12.08 -21.34 -7.05
N SER A 461 -11.00 -22.11 -6.93
CA SER A 461 -11.06 -23.55 -6.62
C SER A 461 -11.03 -23.85 -5.13
N GLY A 462 -10.70 -22.85 -4.31
CA GLY A 462 -10.37 -22.95 -2.91
C GLY A 462 -8.92 -23.34 -2.63
N ASN A 463 -8.14 -23.75 -3.65
CA ASN A 463 -6.70 -23.96 -3.49
C ASN A 463 -5.97 -22.63 -3.59
N ARG A 464 -4.68 -22.64 -3.26
CA ARG A 464 -3.81 -21.48 -3.43
C ARG A 464 -2.76 -21.77 -4.48
N GLU A 465 -2.62 -20.83 -5.40
CA GLU A 465 -1.53 -20.82 -6.38
C GLU A 465 -0.54 -19.71 -6.01
N ILE A 466 0.62 -19.72 -6.66
CA ILE A 466 1.76 -18.84 -6.36
C ILE A 466 2.06 -17.98 -7.57
N GLY A 467 1.99 -16.66 -7.46
CA GLY A 467 2.39 -15.73 -8.52
C GLY A 467 3.84 -15.27 -8.34
N VAL A 468 4.66 -15.38 -9.39
CA VAL A 468 6.08 -14.98 -9.36
C VAL A 468 6.49 -14.32 -10.67
N ALA A 469 7.17 -13.18 -10.56
CA ALA A 469 7.79 -12.51 -11.69
C ALA A 469 9.05 -13.23 -12.16
N GLY A 470 9.33 -13.15 -13.45
CA GLY A 470 10.57 -13.61 -14.07
C GLY A 470 11.00 -12.62 -15.14
N ALA A 471 12.17 -12.85 -15.74
CA ALA A 471 12.75 -11.87 -16.67
C ALA A 471 11.84 -11.60 -17.88
N CYS A 472 11.23 -12.68 -18.40
CA CYS A 472 10.42 -12.65 -19.61
C CYS A 472 8.97 -13.08 -19.38
N TRP A 473 8.64 -13.60 -18.21
CA TRP A 473 7.32 -14.17 -17.96
C TRP A 473 6.92 -13.91 -16.52
N TYR A 474 5.71 -13.43 -16.31
CA TYR A 474 5.02 -13.58 -15.03
C TYR A 474 4.33 -14.95 -15.03
N THR A 475 4.51 -15.73 -13.97
CA THR A 475 4.02 -17.11 -13.91
C THR A 475 3.22 -17.36 -12.64
N VAL A 476 2.05 -17.98 -12.79
CA VAL A 476 1.27 -18.56 -11.70
C VAL A 476 1.53 -20.06 -11.65
N TYR A 477 1.98 -20.54 -10.49
CA TYR A 477 2.31 -21.93 -10.22
C TYR A 477 1.24 -22.60 -9.35
N GLY A 478 0.85 -23.82 -9.72
CA GLY A 478 0.01 -24.67 -8.88
C GLY A 478 0.77 -25.85 -8.30
N LEU A 479 0.23 -26.46 -7.25
CA LEU A 479 0.64 -27.77 -6.76
C LEU A 479 -0.33 -28.85 -7.23
N ASN A 480 0.19 -29.91 -7.85
CA ASN A 480 -0.65 -31.04 -8.25
C ASN A 480 -0.98 -31.95 -7.04
N MET A 481 -1.80 -32.99 -7.25
CA MET A 481 -2.18 -33.95 -6.19
C MET A 481 -1.01 -34.76 -5.60
N LEU A 482 0.17 -34.71 -6.22
CA LEU A 482 1.42 -35.31 -5.72
C LEU A 482 2.32 -34.27 -5.04
N ASN A 483 1.83 -33.05 -4.85
CA ASN A 483 2.55 -31.87 -4.35
C ASN A 483 3.75 -31.47 -5.22
N GLU A 484 3.68 -31.71 -6.53
CA GLU A 484 4.69 -31.22 -7.46
C GLU A 484 4.24 -29.88 -8.05
N LEU A 485 5.15 -28.90 -8.05
CA LEU A 485 4.95 -27.60 -8.69
C LEU A 485 4.84 -27.76 -10.20
N TYR A 486 3.90 -27.03 -10.78
CA TYR A 486 3.78 -26.90 -12.23
C TYR A 486 3.32 -25.48 -12.60
N ARG A 487 3.65 -25.07 -13.82
CA ARG A 487 3.23 -23.77 -14.38
C ARG A 487 1.77 -23.86 -14.78
N PHE A 488 0.92 -23.17 -14.04
CA PHE A 488 -0.50 -23.13 -14.33
C PHE A 488 -0.79 -22.10 -15.42
N ALA A 489 -0.43 -20.83 -15.21
CA ALA A 489 -0.64 -19.73 -16.18
C ALA A 489 0.63 -18.88 -16.37
N MET A 490 0.81 -18.29 -17.55
CA MET A 490 1.99 -17.49 -17.91
C MET A 490 1.64 -16.28 -18.78
N ALA A 491 2.13 -15.10 -18.44
CA ALA A 491 1.98 -13.88 -19.25
C ALA A 491 3.36 -13.39 -19.71
N PRO A 492 3.55 -13.02 -20.99
CA PRO A 492 4.81 -12.47 -21.46
C PRO A 492 5.01 -11.06 -20.90
N THR A 493 6.17 -10.80 -20.30
CA THR A 493 6.50 -9.52 -19.65
C THR A 493 7.90 -9.06 -20.05
N LYS A 494 8.21 -7.79 -19.81
CA LYS A 494 9.55 -7.21 -19.93
C LYS A 494 10.02 -6.74 -18.55
N ASP A 495 10.72 -7.63 -17.85
CA ASP A 495 11.39 -7.33 -16.58
C ASP A 495 12.79 -7.95 -16.61
N TRP A 496 13.55 -7.70 -17.67
CA TRP A 496 14.95 -8.16 -17.71
C TRP A 496 15.89 -7.15 -17.09
N SER A 497 15.48 -5.92 -16.77
CA SER A 497 16.23 -5.04 -15.86
C SER A 497 16.43 -5.70 -14.49
N SER A 498 15.41 -6.38 -13.95
CA SER A 498 15.47 -6.98 -12.60
C SER A 498 15.14 -8.44 -12.48
N ALA A 499 14.05 -8.88 -13.10
CA ALA A 499 13.40 -10.18 -12.88
C ALA A 499 13.03 -10.41 -11.40
N SER A 500 12.80 -9.33 -10.65
CA SER A 500 12.63 -9.33 -9.19
C SER A 500 11.48 -8.46 -8.69
N THR A 501 10.75 -7.78 -9.57
CA THR A 501 9.61 -6.94 -9.17
C THR A 501 8.46 -7.78 -8.57
N GLY A 502 7.69 -7.20 -7.66
CA GLY A 502 6.59 -7.90 -6.98
C GLY A 502 5.26 -7.81 -7.75
N SER A 503 4.21 -8.34 -7.13
CA SER A 503 2.81 -8.14 -7.55
C SER A 503 1.90 -8.06 -6.33
N THR A 504 0.69 -7.58 -6.54
CA THR A 504 -0.43 -7.68 -5.61
C THR A 504 -1.55 -8.51 -6.24
N VAL A 505 -2.45 -9.04 -5.42
CA VAL A 505 -3.62 -9.78 -5.88
C VAL A 505 -4.88 -9.26 -5.18
N PHE A 506 -5.98 -9.17 -5.91
CA PHE A 506 -7.27 -8.75 -5.37
C PHE A 506 -8.41 -9.30 -6.24
N ASP A 507 -9.52 -9.69 -5.63
CA ASP A 507 -10.74 -10.10 -6.33
C ASP A 507 -11.59 -8.85 -6.57
N PHE A 508 -11.40 -8.17 -7.72
CA PHE A 508 -12.04 -6.87 -7.97
C PHE A 508 -13.54 -6.97 -8.17
N ASN A 509 -14.05 -8.12 -8.62
CA ASN A 509 -15.44 -8.28 -9.03
C ASN A 509 -16.28 -9.12 -8.04
N GLY A 510 -15.66 -9.63 -6.97
CA GLY A 510 -16.29 -10.43 -5.93
C GLY A 510 -16.69 -11.85 -6.38
N ASP A 511 -16.06 -12.39 -7.43
CA ASP A 511 -16.40 -13.72 -7.97
C ASP A 511 -15.66 -14.88 -7.27
N ASN A 512 -14.81 -14.57 -6.28
CA ASN A 512 -13.91 -15.45 -5.55
C ASN A 512 -12.71 -15.95 -6.37
N GLN A 513 -12.41 -15.35 -7.52
CA GLN A 513 -11.17 -15.54 -8.25
C GLN A 513 -10.37 -14.25 -8.12
N ALA A 514 -9.14 -14.37 -7.63
CA ALA A 514 -8.31 -13.19 -7.42
C ALA A 514 -7.60 -12.79 -8.73
N GLU A 515 -7.72 -11.52 -9.13
CA GLU A 515 -6.96 -10.93 -10.24
C GLU A 515 -5.54 -10.57 -9.82
N VAL A 516 -4.58 -10.76 -10.73
CA VAL A 516 -3.20 -10.29 -10.59
C VAL A 516 -3.11 -8.82 -10.95
N VAL A 517 -2.47 -8.03 -10.08
CA VAL A 517 -2.01 -6.66 -10.37
C VAL A 517 -0.48 -6.67 -10.41
N PHE A 518 0.09 -6.43 -11.59
CA PHE A 518 1.52 -6.55 -11.83
C PHE A 518 2.03 -5.43 -12.73
N SER A 519 3.23 -4.93 -12.45
CA SER A 519 3.90 -3.95 -13.31
C SER A 519 5.24 -4.47 -13.79
N ASP A 520 5.46 -4.40 -15.10
CA ASP A 520 6.77 -4.63 -15.72
C ASP A 520 7.50 -3.31 -16.00
N GLU A 521 8.60 -3.31 -16.75
CA GLU A 521 9.34 -2.07 -17.06
C GLU A 521 8.48 -1.00 -17.79
N ASN A 522 7.42 -1.40 -18.49
CA ASN A 522 6.70 -0.59 -19.46
C ASN A 522 5.19 -0.45 -19.22
N ALA A 523 4.57 -1.24 -18.37
CA ALA A 523 3.14 -1.14 -18.15
C ALA A 523 2.71 -1.79 -16.84
N LEU A 524 1.59 -1.31 -16.32
CA LEU A 524 0.77 -1.98 -15.34
C LEU A 524 -0.20 -2.91 -16.08
N TYR A 525 -0.43 -4.08 -15.51
CA TYR A 525 -1.39 -5.06 -15.97
C TYR A 525 -2.33 -5.47 -14.83
N VAL A 526 -3.61 -5.62 -15.18
CA VAL A 526 -4.57 -6.38 -14.39
C VAL A 526 -4.98 -7.60 -15.19
N TRP A 527 -4.82 -8.79 -14.61
CA TRP A 527 -5.15 -10.05 -15.26
C TRP A 527 -6.08 -10.91 -14.43
N GLY A 528 -7.17 -11.37 -15.04
CA GLY A 528 -7.90 -12.55 -14.59
C GLY A 528 -7.32 -13.84 -15.17
N ILE A 529 -7.85 -14.99 -14.74
CA ILE A 529 -7.41 -16.32 -15.18
C ILE A 529 -8.56 -17.14 -15.75
N ASP A 530 -8.36 -17.67 -16.96
CA ASP A 530 -9.22 -18.70 -17.56
C ASP A 530 -8.77 -20.10 -17.09
N ASN A 531 -9.62 -20.74 -16.26
CA ASN A 531 -9.40 -22.10 -15.76
C ASN A 531 -9.83 -23.20 -16.78
N GLY A 532 -9.93 -22.87 -18.06
CA GLY A 532 -10.24 -23.81 -19.13
C GLY A 532 -9.27 -24.99 -19.19
N SER A 533 -9.80 -26.21 -19.26
CA SER A 533 -8.97 -27.44 -19.19
C SER A 533 -8.14 -27.75 -20.45
N ASN A 534 -8.31 -26.98 -21.54
CA ASN A 534 -7.65 -27.21 -22.84
C ASN A 534 -6.75 -26.04 -23.26
N LEU A 535 -6.35 -25.20 -22.31
CA LEU A 535 -5.47 -24.06 -22.53
C LEU A 535 -4.05 -24.40 -22.10
N ASP A 536 -3.09 -24.05 -22.96
CA ASP A 536 -1.69 -24.00 -22.58
C ASP A 536 -1.45 -22.88 -21.55
N PRO A 537 -0.40 -22.93 -20.72
CA PRO A 537 -0.18 -21.92 -19.67
C PRO A 537 -0.18 -20.48 -20.18
N TRP A 538 0.38 -20.22 -21.37
CA TRP A 538 0.43 -18.88 -21.98
C TRP A 538 -0.89 -18.39 -22.60
N GLU A 539 -1.95 -19.18 -22.52
CA GLU A 539 -3.28 -18.84 -23.05
C GLU A 539 -4.29 -18.53 -21.93
N ARG A 540 -3.89 -18.68 -20.66
CA ARG A 540 -4.81 -18.60 -19.51
C ARG A 540 -5.01 -17.21 -18.94
N PHE A 541 -4.03 -16.32 -19.06
CA PHE A 541 -4.23 -14.95 -18.60
C PHE A 541 -5.19 -14.19 -19.52
N VAL A 542 -6.12 -13.48 -18.91
CA VAL A 542 -7.06 -12.59 -19.57
C VAL A 542 -6.75 -11.16 -19.13
N THR A 543 -6.23 -10.34 -20.04
CA THR A 543 -5.95 -8.93 -19.77
C THR A 543 -7.23 -8.13 -19.60
N TYR A 544 -7.43 -7.64 -18.39
CA TYR A 544 -8.49 -6.73 -18.00
C TYR A 544 -8.04 -5.28 -18.19
N LEU A 545 -6.82 -4.96 -17.76
CA LEU A 545 -6.19 -3.66 -17.96
C LEU A 545 -4.74 -3.82 -18.46
N GLU A 546 -4.36 -2.95 -19.41
CA GLU A 546 -2.96 -2.66 -19.75
C GLU A 546 -2.81 -1.14 -19.72
N ASP A 547 -2.15 -0.62 -18.70
CA ASP A 547 -1.90 0.80 -18.53
C ASP A 547 -0.43 1.15 -18.81
N THR A 548 -0.24 1.87 -19.91
CA THR A 548 1.08 2.31 -20.41
C THR A 548 1.53 3.65 -19.84
N ASN A 549 0.86 4.20 -18.83
CA ASN A 549 1.42 5.28 -18.02
C ASN A 549 2.59 4.77 -17.17
N HIS A 550 2.48 3.56 -16.61
CA HIS A 550 3.50 2.99 -15.75
C HIS A 550 4.85 2.82 -16.47
N ARG A 551 5.92 3.25 -15.81
CA ARG A 551 7.31 3.05 -16.22
C ARG A 551 8.21 2.85 -15.02
N SER A 552 9.09 1.86 -15.09
CA SER A 552 10.05 1.60 -14.01
C SER A 552 11.37 1.01 -14.48
N TRP A 553 12.44 1.23 -13.70
CA TRP A 553 13.68 0.45 -13.71
C TRP A 553 13.51 -0.94 -13.09
N THR A 554 12.37 -1.20 -12.44
CA THR A 554 11.97 -2.43 -11.74
C THR A 554 12.97 -2.81 -10.65
N ILE A 555 12.65 -2.56 -9.39
CA ILE A 555 13.48 -2.95 -8.25
C ILE A 555 12.75 -3.99 -7.42
N HIS A 556 11.98 -3.53 -6.44
CA HIS A 556 11.18 -4.33 -5.51
C HIS A 556 9.84 -3.68 -5.22
N GLU A 557 9.49 -2.63 -5.95
CA GLU A 557 8.15 -2.09 -5.96
C GLU A 557 7.15 -3.09 -6.52
N TYR A 558 5.89 -2.85 -6.20
CA TYR A 558 4.75 -3.44 -6.88
C TYR A 558 3.56 -2.49 -6.71
N PRO A 559 2.61 -2.50 -7.65
CA PRO A 559 1.34 -1.81 -7.45
C PRO A 559 0.62 -2.41 -6.24
N LEU A 560 0.01 -1.57 -5.40
CA LEU A 560 -0.77 -2.03 -4.24
C LEU A 560 -2.26 -1.80 -4.47
N VAL A 561 -3.07 -2.56 -3.75
CA VAL A 561 -4.53 -2.44 -3.75
C VAL A 561 -4.99 -2.20 -2.32
N ALA A 562 -5.70 -1.09 -2.12
CA ALA A 562 -6.29 -0.68 -0.85
C ALA A 562 -7.43 0.29 -1.16
N ASP A 563 -8.29 0.52 -0.17
CA ASP A 563 -9.14 1.70 -0.12
C ASP A 563 -8.22 2.88 0.27
N VAL A 564 -7.79 3.67 -0.72
CA VAL A 564 -6.77 4.70 -0.48
C VAL A 564 -7.39 6.02 -0.05
N ASP A 565 -8.63 6.33 -0.40
CA ASP A 565 -9.27 7.61 -0.08
C ASP A 565 -10.37 7.49 0.99
N GLY A 566 -10.65 6.29 1.48
CA GLY A 566 -11.59 6.03 2.57
C GLY A 566 -13.05 6.01 2.10
N ASP A 567 -13.31 5.89 0.80
CA ASP A 567 -14.66 5.84 0.27
C ASP A 567 -15.32 4.44 0.38
N GLY A 568 -14.55 3.44 0.82
CA GLY A 568 -14.97 2.04 0.99
C GLY A 568 -14.75 1.18 -0.25
N LYS A 569 -14.27 1.73 -1.36
CA LYS A 569 -13.93 1.02 -2.61
C LYS A 569 -12.45 0.71 -2.66
N ALA A 570 -12.04 0.05 -3.74
CA ALA A 570 -10.67 -0.38 -3.91
C ALA A 570 -10.04 0.47 -5.01
N GLU A 571 -8.81 0.91 -4.78
CA GLU A 571 -8.00 1.59 -5.77
C GLU A 571 -6.72 0.82 -6.02
N ILE A 572 -6.14 1.02 -7.20
CA ILE A 572 -4.79 0.55 -7.52
C ILE A 572 -3.86 1.74 -7.41
N LEU A 573 -2.95 1.71 -6.45
CA LEU A 573 -1.87 2.69 -6.36
C LEU A 573 -0.67 2.21 -7.18
N VAL A 574 -0.36 2.99 -8.21
CA VAL A 574 0.67 2.67 -9.20
C VAL A 574 1.86 3.60 -9.02
N VAL A 575 3.04 3.02 -8.87
CA VAL A 575 4.29 3.77 -8.66
C VAL A 575 5.16 3.76 -9.89
N ASN A 576 6.04 4.74 -10.04
CA ASN A 576 6.94 4.87 -11.19
C ASN A 576 8.35 5.20 -10.73
N SER A 577 9.33 4.70 -11.49
CA SER A 577 10.72 5.10 -11.33
C SER A 577 11.33 5.51 -12.65
N SER A 578 12.26 6.46 -12.57
CA SER A 578 13.08 6.83 -13.72
C SER A 578 13.83 5.61 -14.25
N HIS A 579 14.04 5.56 -15.56
CA HIS A 579 14.88 4.58 -16.25
C HIS A 579 15.74 5.34 -17.28
N PRO A 580 16.95 4.90 -17.64
CA PRO A 580 17.81 5.57 -18.62
C PRO A 580 17.13 5.90 -19.96
N ASP A 581 16.22 5.03 -20.41
CA ASP A 581 15.42 5.24 -21.63
C ASP A 581 14.24 6.23 -21.46
N TYR A 582 13.82 6.53 -20.23
CA TYR A 582 12.65 7.36 -19.92
C TYR A 582 12.73 8.08 -18.56
N LEU A 583 13.77 8.90 -18.38
CA LEU A 583 14.06 9.67 -17.14
C LEU A 583 12.95 10.64 -16.65
N ASN A 584 11.91 10.88 -17.46
CA ASN A 584 10.82 11.80 -17.12
C ASN A 584 9.54 11.08 -16.69
N HIS A 585 9.57 9.77 -16.44
CA HIS A 585 8.47 9.04 -15.82
C HIS A 585 8.83 8.79 -14.36
N TYR A 586 7.97 9.25 -13.48
CA TYR A 586 8.19 9.33 -12.04
C TYR A 586 6.86 9.50 -11.33
N GLY A 587 6.90 9.43 -10.01
CA GLY A 587 5.78 9.65 -9.11
C GLY A 587 4.85 8.46 -9.04
N LEU A 588 3.64 8.72 -8.57
CA LEU A 588 2.60 7.73 -8.36
C LEU A 588 1.23 8.28 -8.75
N TYR A 589 0.28 7.40 -8.96
CA TYR A 589 -1.10 7.73 -9.29
C TYR A 589 -2.05 6.64 -8.81
N ALA A 590 -3.29 7.02 -8.50
CA ALA A 590 -4.36 6.10 -8.16
C ALA A 590 -5.26 5.87 -9.36
N LEU A 591 -5.64 4.60 -9.54
CA LEU A 591 -6.71 4.19 -10.43
C LEU A 591 -7.88 3.70 -9.60
N GLY A 592 -9.09 4.12 -9.94
CA GLY A 592 -10.32 3.59 -9.37
C GLY A 592 -11.30 3.09 -10.43
N ALA A 593 -12.43 2.58 -9.96
CA ALA A 593 -13.46 1.98 -10.80
C ALA A 593 -14.26 3.04 -11.57
N ALA A 594 -14.04 3.13 -12.89
CA ALA A 594 -14.79 4.05 -13.74
C ALA A 594 -16.30 3.71 -13.85
N ASP A 595 -16.67 2.48 -13.53
CA ASP A 595 -18.02 1.95 -13.57
C ASP A 595 -18.55 1.55 -12.18
N ASP A 596 -17.85 1.92 -11.10
CA ASP A 596 -18.20 1.62 -9.70
C ASP A 596 -18.37 0.10 -9.42
N ASP A 597 -17.68 -0.76 -10.19
CA ASP A 597 -17.76 -2.23 -10.05
C ASP A 597 -16.64 -2.84 -9.21
N TRP A 598 -15.62 -2.08 -8.81
CA TRP A 598 -14.58 -2.63 -7.95
C TRP A 598 -15.15 -2.80 -6.55
N VAL A 599 -14.99 -3.99 -5.99
CA VAL A 599 -15.49 -4.32 -4.65
C VAL A 599 -14.71 -3.57 -3.58
N SER A 600 -15.23 -3.59 -2.36
CA SER A 600 -14.55 -2.95 -1.24
C SER A 600 -13.20 -3.54 -0.92
N ALA A 601 -12.27 -2.69 -0.47
CA ALA A 601 -10.98 -3.07 0.07
C ALA A 601 -10.82 -2.58 1.52
N ARG A 602 -9.77 -3.05 2.20
CA ARG A 602 -9.29 -2.44 3.45
C ARG A 602 -8.45 -1.21 3.15
N THR A 603 -8.43 -0.29 4.10
CA THR A 603 -7.59 0.93 4.09
C THR A 603 -6.14 0.70 4.48
N TRP A 604 -5.75 -0.55 4.77
CA TRP A 604 -4.42 -0.90 5.24
C TRP A 604 -3.62 -1.74 4.26
N TRP A 605 -2.39 -1.29 4.02
CA TRP A 605 -1.27 -2.03 3.45
C TRP A 605 0.00 -1.57 4.16
N ASN A 606 0.31 -2.13 5.32
CA ASN A 606 1.23 -1.48 6.25
C ASN A 606 2.71 -1.76 6.01
N GLN A 607 3.07 -2.80 5.26
CA GLN A 607 4.47 -3.20 5.04
C GLN A 607 4.66 -3.95 3.73
N HIS A 608 5.92 -4.14 3.31
CA HIS A 608 6.24 -4.86 2.08
C HIS A 608 5.75 -6.32 2.11
N GLY A 609 6.06 -7.07 3.17
CA GLY A 609 5.56 -8.42 3.38
C GLY A 609 4.12 -8.45 3.93
N TYR A 610 3.18 -7.81 3.23
CA TYR A 610 1.78 -7.69 3.71
C TYR A 610 1.04 -9.03 3.66
N PHE A 611 0.30 -9.29 4.73
CA PHE A 611 -0.75 -10.28 4.82
C PHE A 611 -1.79 -9.75 5.80
N VAL A 612 -3.07 -9.88 5.46
CA VAL A 612 -4.18 -9.16 6.09
C VAL A 612 -4.16 -9.15 7.64
N THR A 613 -3.82 -10.26 8.29
CA THR A 613 -3.84 -10.34 9.77
C THR A 613 -2.60 -9.78 10.48
N ASN A 614 -1.67 -9.13 9.77
CA ASN A 614 -0.48 -8.52 10.37
C ASN A 614 -0.74 -7.15 11.00
N ILE A 615 -1.86 -6.52 10.67
CA ILE A 615 -2.31 -5.24 11.19
C ILE A 615 -3.84 -5.20 11.31
N ASP A 616 -4.33 -4.62 12.39
CA ASP A 616 -5.77 -4.41 12.61
C ASP A 616 -6.25 -3.12 11.91
N ASP A 617 -7.58 -2.95 11.79
CA ASP A 617 -8.16 -1.81 11.06
C ASP A 617 -7.95 -0.45 11.76
N ASP A 618 -7.57 -0.45 13.04
CA ASP A 618 -7.17 0.73 13.81
C ASP A 618 -5.65 0.98 13.79
N GLY A 619 -4.88 0.21 13.00
CA GLY A 619 -3.43 0.33 12.90
C GLY A 619 -2.63 -0.37 14.00
N THR A 620 -3.30 -0.99 14.98
CA THR A 620 -2.63 -1.74 16.06
C THR A 620 -1.84 -2.92 15.51
N ILE A 621 -0.60 -3.08 16.00
CA ILE A 621 0.22 -4.25 15.70
C ILE A 621 0.13 -5.29 16.82
N ASN A 622 -0.72 -6.29 16.59
CA ASN A 622 -0.89 -7.41 17.52
C ASN A 622 -0.05 -8.63 17.15
N SER A 623 -0.12 -9.67 17.99
CA SER A 623 0.62 -10.92 17.78
C SER A 623 0.07 -11.80 16.64
N GLY A 624 -0.58 -11.18 15.65
CA GLY A 624 -1.14 -11.75 14.43
C GLY A 624 -2.01 -12.99 14.62
N ALA A 625 -3.32 -12.88 14.36
CA ALA A 625 -4.09 -14.09 14.09
C ALA A 625 -3.46 -14.83 12.89
N SER A 626 -3.44 -16.15 12.95
CA SER A 626 -2.74 -16.92 11.93
C SER A 626 -3.47 -16.84 10.57
N ASN A 627 -2.85 -16.17 9.59
CA ASN A 627 -3.49 -15.84 8.30
C ASN A 627 -3.95 -17.08 7.52
N HIS A 628 -3.18 -18.18 7.56
CA HIS A 628 -3.49 -19.42 6.83
C HIS A 628 -4.79 -20.11 7.27
N ASN A 629 -5.29 -19.80 8.48
CA ASN A 629 -6.51 -20.42 9.00
C ASN A 629 -7.80 -19.70 8.57
N THR A 630 -7.69 -18.46 8.11
CA THR A 630 -8.83 -17.61 7.76
C THR A 630 -8.80 -17.27 6.27
N LEU A 631 -7.87 -16.42 5.86
CA LEU A 631 -7.81 -15.84 4.52
C LEU A 631 -6.88 -16.65 3.60
N ASN A 632 -5.80 -17.18 4.19
CA ASN A 632 -4.83 -18.04 3.54
C ASN A 632 -4.21 -17.42 2.29
N SER A 633 -3.62 -16.25 2.44
CA SER A 633 -3.08 -15.47 1.34
C SER A 633 -1.76 -14.79 1.70
N PHE A 634 -1.08 -14.23 0.70
CA PHE A 634 0.12 -13.41 0.92
C PHE A 634 0.21 -12.37 -0.18
N ARG A 635 0.38 -11.08 0.19
CA ARG A 635 0.27 -9.91 -0.72
C ARG A 635 -1.04 -9.90 -1.53
N GLN A 636 -2.12 -10.33 -0.86
CA GLN A 636 -3.48 -10.24 -1.37
C GLN A 636 -4.23 -9.28 -0.46
N GLN A 637 -4.93 -8.30 -1.05
CA GLN A 637 -5.85 -7.47 -0.29
C GLN A 637 -7.16 -8.23 -0.03
N ALA A 638 -7.78 -7.97 1.12
CA ALA A 638 -9.11 -8.46 1.45
C ALA A 638 -10.12 -7.31 1.41
N PRO A 639 -11.41 -7.60 1.19
CA PRO A 639 -12.43 -6.65 1.56
C PRO A 639 -12.36 -6.34 3.06
N GLY A 640 -12.81 -5.14 3.45
CA GLY A 640 -12.96 -4.80 4.86
C GLY A 640 -13.95 -5.72 5.58
N GLU A 641 -14.08 -5.57 6.91
CA GLU A 641 -14.99 -6.38 7.74
C GLU A 641 -16.45 -6.37 7.25
N PHE A 642 -16.80 -5.36 6.47
CA PHE A 642 -18.10 -5.15 5.87
C PHE A 642 -18.40 -6.01 4.63
N GLY A 643 -17.39 -6.68 4.07
CA GLY A 643 -17.53 -7.60 2.94
C GLY A 643 -17.47 -6.91 1.58
N ALA A 644 -17.07 -7.70 0.56
CA ALA A 644 -16.77 -7.24 -0.79
C ALA A 644 -17.93 -6.49 -1.48
N LEU A 645 -19.16 -6.90 -1.20
CA LEU A 645 -20.34 -6.46 -1.93
C LEU A 645 -21.02 -5.22 -1.32
N ALA A 646 -20.42 -4.58 -0.31
CA ALA A 646 -21.02 -3.39 0.29
C ALA A 646 -21.28 -2.30 -0.74
N ALA A 647 -22.40 -1.61 -0.58
CA ALA A 647 -22.88 -0.58 -1.48
C ALA A 647 -23.44 0.63 -0.71
N PRO A 648 -23.49 1.82 -1.34
CA PRO A 648 -24.24 2.96 -0.81
C PRO A 648 -25.75 2.75 -1.04
N ASN A 649 -26.56 3.58 -0.38
CA ASN A 649 -28.00 3.66 -0.66
C ASN A 649 -28.50 5.08 -0.49
N LEU A 650 -28.61 5.78 -1.62
CA LEU A 650 -28.95 7.17 -1.75
C LEU A 650 -30.46 7.38 -1.82
N ALA A 651 -30.91 8.41 -1.11
CA ALA A 651 -32.28 8.87 -1.23
C ALA A 651 -32.34 10.38 -1.09
N VAL A 652 -33.37 10.99 -1.68
CA VAL A 652 -33.61 12.42 -1.56
C VAL A 652 -34.66 12.67 -0.49
N ILE A 653 -34.41 13.64 0.37
CA ILE A 653 -35.41 14.25 1.23
C ILE A 653 -35.46 15.73 0.89
N GLY A 654 -36.64 16.33 0.86
CA GLY A 654 -36.77 17.70 0.41
C GLY A 654 -37.92 18.46 1.02
N ASP A 655 -37.66 19.72 1.33
CA ASP A 655 -38.66 20.70 1.72
C ASP A 655 -38.77 21.80 0.66
N THR A 656 -39.96 22.39 0.54
CA THR A 656 -40.21 23.50 -0.38
C THR A 656 -40.50 24.76 0.40
N CYS A 657 -39.81 25.84 0.05
CA CYS A 657 -40.06 27.16 0.59
C CYS A 657 -40.46 28.14 -0.52
N GLN A 658 -41.39 29.04 -0.18
CA GLN A 658 -41.81 30.13 -1.03
C GLN A 658 -42.08 31.37 -0.19
N SER A 659 -41.31 32.44 -0.42
CA SER A 659 -41.47 33.72 0.27
C SER A 659 -42.52 34.62 -0.40
N ASP A 660 -42.59 34.61 -1.73
CA ASP A 660 -43.60 35.30 -2.54
C ASP A 660 -44.15 34.39 -3.65
N CYS A 661 -45.37 34.65 -4.15
CA CYS A 661 -45.92 33.88 -5.28
C CYS A 661 -45.03 34.02 -6.53
N GLY A 662 -44.90 32.92 -7.27
CA GLY A 662 -43.99 32.81 -8.41
C GLY A 662 -42.97 31.72 -8.16
N ASP A 663 -41.69 32.09 -8.13
CA ASP A 663 -40.58 31.15 -8.00
C ASP A 663 -40.62 30.43 -6.64
N ILE A 664 -40.09 29.20 -6.60
CA ILE A 664 -39.96 28.41 -5.37
C ILE A 664 -38.51 28.02 -5.17
N THR A 665 -38.10 27.89 -3.91
CA THR A 665 -36.82 27.30 -3.53
C THR A 665 -37.07 25.91 -2.98
N LEU A 666 -36.47 24.91 -3.61
CA LEU A 666 -36.40 23.56 -3.08
C LEU A 666 -35.12 23.44 -2.26
N TRP A 667 -35.23 22.97 -1.04
CA TRP A 667 -34.09 22.56 -0.22
C TRP A 667 -34.06 21.05 -0.20
N LEU A 668 -33.13 20.45 -0.93
CA LEU A 668 -33.01 19.01 -1.09
C LEU A 668 -31.76 18.51 -0.36
N GLN A 669 -31.90 17.47 0.45
CA GLN A 669 -30.79 16.76 1.08
C GLN A 669 -30.69 15.37 0.46
N VAL A 670 -29.47 14.88 0.34
CA VAL A 670 -29.18 13.50 -0.06
C VAL A 670 -28.79 12.73 1.19
N SER A 671 -29.42 11.58 1.42
CA SER A 671 -29.04 10.66 2.49
C SER A 671 -28.29 9.47 1.93
N ASN A 672 -27.28 8.97 2.61
CA ASN A 672 -26.68 7.68 2.35
C ASN A 672 -26.98 6.73 3.51
N SER A 673 -27.85 5.75 3.26
CA SER A 673 -28.22 4.72 4.23
C SER A 673 -27.39 3.45 4.13
N GLY A 674 -26.45 3.36 3.18
CA GLY A 674 -25.39 2.37 3.21
C GLY A 674 -24.53 2.54 4.47
N ALA A 675 -23.89 1.45 4.90
CA ALA A 675 -23.14 1.43 6.16
C ALA A 675 -21.62 1.62 5.99
N TYR A 676 -21.10 1.53 4.76
CA TYR A 676 -19.66 1.42 4.54
C TYR A 676 -19.14 2.16 3.30
N ILE A 677 -19.94 2.26 2.24
CA ILE A 677 -19.52 2.96 1.01
C ILE A 677 -19.98 4.41 1.06
N THR A 678 -19.04 5.33 0.88
CA THR A 678 -19.28 6.76 0.68
C THR A 678 -19.76 6.99 -0.75
N ALA A 679 -20.79 7.83 -0.93
CA ALA A 679 -21.20 8.23 -2.26
C ALA A 679 -20.45 9.50 -2.68
N SER A 680 -19.70 9.41 -3.77
CA SER A 680 -18.79 10.48 -4.18
C SER A 680 -19.51 11.76 -4.62
N ALA A 681 -18.84 12.89 -4.43
CA ALA A 681 -19.25 14.18 -4.96
C ALA A 681 -19.40 14.10 -6.50
N GLY A 682 -20.24 14.97 -7.07
CA GLY A 682 -20.45 15.03 -8.52
C GLY A 682 -21.64 14.23 -9.05
N LEU A 683 -22.22 13.30 -8.27
CA LEU A 683 -23.49 12.65 -8.63
C LEU A 683 -24.58 13.69 -8.91
N ILE A 684 -25.42 13.45 -9.92
CA ILE A 684 -26.37 14.45 -10.40
C ILE A 684 -27.70 14.36 -9.66
N LEU A 685 -28.04 15.46 -8.97
CA LEU A 685 -29.36 15.71 -8.40
C LEU A 685 -30.21 16.50 -9.40
N SER A 686 -31.26 15.87 -9.91
CA SER A 686 -32.18 16.44 -10.89
C SER A 686 -33.56 16.73 -10.32
N VAL A 687 -34.22 17.77 -10.82
CA VAL A 687 -35.63 18.05 -10.54
C VAL A 687 -36.42 18.10 -11.83
N TYR A 688 -37.51 17.34 -11.84
CA TYR A 688 -38.41 17.18 -12.96
C TYR A 688 -39.82 17.65 -12.63
N GLY A 689 -40.49 18.21 -13.65
CA GLY A 689 -41.93 18.42 -13.66
C GLY A 689 -42.62 17.30 -14.45
N GLU A 690 -43.61 16.65 -13.86
CA GLU A 690 -44.43 15.66 -14.55
C GLU A 690 -45.79 16.22 -14.97
N SER A 691 -46.20 15.93 -16.20
CA SER A 691 -47.58 16.14 -16.69
C SER A 691 -48.08 14.86 -17.37
N GLY A 692 -49.02 14.17 -16.74
CA GLY A 692 -49.44 12.83 -17.16
C GLY A 692 -48.27 11.83 -17.11
N SER A 693 -47.88 11.28 -18.25
CA SER A 693 -46.74 10.34 -18.38
C SER A 693 -45.47 11.00 -18.91
N ASN A 694 -45.46 12.33 -19.07
CA ASN A 694 -44.31 13.05 -19.61
C ASN A 694 -43.55 13.72 -18.47
N ARG A 695 -42.24 13.49 -18.44
CA ARG A 695 -41.31 14.10 -17.49
C ARG A 695 -40.49 15.18 -18.22
N THR A 696 -40.38 16.37 -17.64
CA THR A 696 -39.62 17.51 -18.19
C THR A 696 -38.57 17.94 -17.17
N LEU A 697 -37.30 17.92 -17.54
CA LEU A 697 -36.21 18.40 -16.68
C LEU A 697 -36.37 19.91 -16.43
N LEU A 698 -36.36 20.31 -15.16
CA LEU A 698 -36.48 21.71 -14.75
C LEU A 698 -35.14 22.27 -14.27
N SER A 699 -34.38 21.46 -13.52
CA SER A 699 -33.07 21.84 -12.99
C SER A 699 -32.25 20.59 -12.70
N SER A 700 -30.92 20.72 -12.69
CA SER A 700 -29.98 19.67 -12.32
C SER A 700 -28.73 20.30 -11.73
N THR A 701 -28.15 19.69 -10.71
CA THR A 701 -26.86 20.10 -10.13
C THR A 701 -26.05 18.88 -9.71
N PRO A 702 -24.72 18.87 -9.88
CA PRO A 702 -23.89 17.91 -9.16
C PRO A 702 -23.99 18.18 -7.65
N ILE A 703 -23.94 17.13 -6.84
CA ILE A 703 -23.73 17.26 -5.40
C ILE A 703 -22.28 17.72 -5.14
N PRO A 704 -22.07 18.68 -4.21
CA PRO A 704 -20.78 19.36 -4.08
C PRO A 704 -19.79 18.66 -3.14
N ILE A 705 -20.25 17.69 -2.35
CA ILE A 705 -19.51 16.98 -1.32
C ILE A 705 -19.89 15.51 -1.36
N ASP A 706 -19.01 14.68 -0.83
CA ASP A 706 -19.29 13.28 -0.57
C ASP A 706 -20.41 13.13 0.46
N VAL A 707 -21.09 11.99 0.43
CA VAL A 707 -22.13 11.64 1.40
C VAL A 707 -21.74 10.34 2.08
N HIS A 708 -21.14 10.46 3.26
CA HIS A 708 -20.61 9.31 3.99
C HIS A 708 -21.73 8.40 4.53
N PRO A 709 -21.40 7.15 4.90
CA PRO A 709 -22.35 6.24 5.52
C PRO A 709 -23.12 6.85 6.69
N GLY A 710 -24.45 6.71 6.66
CA GLY A 710 -25.32 7.21 7.71
C GLY A 710 -25.53 8.73 7.70
N GLU A 711 -25.01 9.46 6.71
CA GLU A 711 -25.17 10.91 6.63
C GLU A 711 -26.42 11.36 5.87
N LEU A 712 -26.83 12.58 6.20
CA LEU A 712 -27.77 13.40 5.43
C LEU A 712 -27.11 14.73 5.12
N SER A 713 -26.85 15.01 3.84
CA SER A 713 -26.12 16.18 3.36
C SER A 713 -26.72 17.51 3.84
N GLU A 714 -25.98 18.62 3.75
CA GLU A 714 -26.61 19.95 3.84
C GLU A 714 -27.70 20.12 2.75
N GLY A 715 -28.67 21.00 3.03
CA GLY A 715 -29.70 21.34 2.06
C GLY A 715 -29.12 22.02 0.82
N ILE A 716 -29.29 21.40 -0.34
CA ILE A 716 -28.92 21.91 -1.65
C ILE A 716 -30.07 22.76 -2.20
N PRO A 717 -29.89 24.08 -2.40
CA PRO A 717 -30.95 24.96 -2.89
C PRO A 717 -31.12 24.84 -4.41
N MET A 718 -32.35 24.61 -4.86
CA MET A 718 -32.73 24.64 -6.27
C MET A 718 -33.91 25.60 -6.48
N VAL A 719 -33.65 26.71 -7.17
CA VAL A 719 -34.67 27.71 -7.49
C VAL A 719 -35.37 27.32 -8.79
N LEU A 720 -36.69 27.14 -8.74
CA LEU A 720 -37.49 26.76 -9.90
C LEU A 720 -38.44 27.87 -10.33
N ASN A 721 -38.38 28.17 -11.63
CA ASN A 721 -39.30 29.08 -12.30
C ASN A 721 -40.27 28.24 -13.15
N ASN A 722 -41.55 28.60 -13.22
CA ASN A 722 -42.58 27.90 -14.01
C ASN A 722 -42.89 26.44 -13.58
N TRP A 723 -42.75 26.12 -12.28
CA TRP A 723 -43.08 24.81 -11.71
C TRP A 723 -44.59 24.49 -11.70
N SER A 724 -45.44 25.52 -11.76
CA SER A 724 -46.90 25.42 -11.58
C SER A 724 -47.67 24.78 -12.74
N GLY A 725 -47.00 24.53 -13.87
CA GLY A 725 -47.59 23.88 -15.04
C GLY A 725 -47.66 22.35 -14.96
N TYR A 726 -47.08 21.75 -13.92
CA TYR A 726 -46.91 20.31 -13.76
C TYR A 726 -47.87 19.73 -12.70
N ASP A 727 -48.25 18.47 -12.88
CA ASP A 727 -49.11 17.72 -11.94
C ASP A 727 -48.38 17.45 -10.62
N ARG A 728 -47.06 17.21 -10.68
CA ARG A 728 -46.16 17.06 -9.53
C ARG A 728 -44.72 17.36 -9.92
N LEU A 729 -43.89 17.64 -8.91
CA LEU A 729 -42.45 17.78 -9.03
C LEU A 729 -41.78 16.54 -8.42
N ILE A 730 -40.67 16.09 -9.01
CA ILE A 730 -39.92 14.92 -8.55
C ILE A 730 -38.44 15.27 -8.56
N ALA A 731 -37.77 15.09 -7.42
CA ALA A 731 -36.32 15.09 -7.33
C ALA A 731 -35.78 13.67 -7.53
N VAL A 732 -34.62 13.55 -8.17
CA VAL A 732 -33.93 12.28 -8.44
C VAL A 732 -32.46 12.49 -8.12
N ILE A 733 -31.93 11.79 -7.12
CA ILE A 733 -30.48 11.65 -6.94
C ILE A 733 -29.97 10.53 -7.83
N ASP A 734 -28.67 10.56 -8.11
CA ASP A 734 -28.00 9.63 -8.98
C ASP A 734 -28.76 9.35 -10.28
N ASP A 735 -29.12 10.43 -10.97
CA ASP A 735 -30.08 10.37 -12.06
C ASP A 735 -29.55 9.54 -13.26
N PRO A 736 -30.24 8.45 -13.65
CA PRO A 736 -29.86 7.60 -14.78
C PRO A 736 -29.79 8.34 -16.14
N ALA A 737 -30.34 9.55 -16.23
CA ALA A 737 -30.17 10.40 -17.41
C ALA A 737 -28.72 10.91 -17.60
N TYR A 738 -27.90 10.84 -16.55
CA TYR A 738 -26.53 11.31 -16.50
C TYR A 738 -25.51 10.19 -16.20
N GLY A 739 -25.99 9.01 -15.78
CA GLY A 739 -25.16 7.83 -15.60
C GLY A 739 -24.79 7.12 -16.91
N PRO A 740 -23.74 6.27 -16.90
CA PRO A 740 -23.40 5.40 -18.02
C PRO A 740 -24.51 4.40 -18.37
N GLU A 741 -25.32 4.02 -17.39
CA GLU A 741 -26.32 2.95 -17.50
C GLU A 741 -27.60 3.32 -16.70
N SER A 742 -28.55 2.39 -16.59
CA SER A 742 -29.87 2.65 -16.01
C SER A 742 -29.91 2.87 -14.49
N TRP A 743 -28.80 2.63 -13.78
CA TRP A 743 -28.68 2.82 -12.33
C TRP A 743 -28.28 4.26 -11.99
N GLY A 744 -27.40 4.88 -12.78
CA GLY A 744 -26.83 6.17 -12.43
C GLY A 744 -25.31 6.08 -12.48
N GLY A 745 -24.64 6.97 -11.75
CA GLY A 745 -23.20 7.03 -11.55
C GLY A 745 -22.71 6.27 -10.32
N SER A 746 -23.58 5.89 -9.37
CA SER A 746 -23.25 5.01 -8.25
C SER A 746 -24.09 3.74 -8.32
N LYS A 747 -23.55 2.61 -7.85
CA LYS A 747 -24.24 1.32 -7.80
C LYS A 747 -24.74 1.06 -6.40
N GLU A 748 -26.05 1.20 -6.24
CA GLU A 748 -26.70 1.16 -4.94
C GLU A 748 -27.34 -0.21 -4.66
N CYS A 749 -27.54 -0.54 -3.38
CA CYS A 749 -28.30 -1.75 -3.05
C CYS A 749 -29.79 -1.63 -3.39
N ASN A 750 -30.32 -0.41 -3.57
CA ASN A 750 -31.68 -0.18 -4.03
C ASN A 750 -31.80 1.02 -4.98
N GLU A 751 -31.70 0.76 -6.28
CA GLU A 751 -31.88 1.76 -7.35
C GLU A 751 -33.31 2.37 -7.48
N TYR A 752 -34.24 2.03 -6.58
CA TYR A 752 -35.66 2.40 -6.70
C TYR A 752 -36.14 3.46 -5.70
N ASP A 753 -35.33 3.89 -4.74
CA ASP A 753 -35.64 4.95 -3.77
C ASP A 753 -34.92 6.28 -4.02
N ASN A 754 -34.22 6.40 -5.15
CA ASN A 754 -33.56 7.63 -5.59
C ASN A 754 -34.55 8.78 -5.89
N GLU A 755 -35.85 8.48 -6.00
CA GLU A 755 -36.89 9.46 -6.32
C GLU A 755 -37.66 9.98 -5.10
N TYR A 756 -37.74 11.32 -5.00
CA TYR A 756 -38.57 12.00 -4.00
C TYR A 756 -39.65 12.87 -4.66
N ILE A 757 -40.92 12.62 -4.30
CA ILE A 757 -42.05 13.44 -4.77
C ILE A 757 -42.15 14.69 -3.90
N ILE A 758 -41.93 15.84 -4.51
CA ILE A 758 -41.98 17.13 -3.85
C ILE A 758 -43.44 17.58 -3.72
N SER A 759 -43.84 17.91 -2.49
CA SER A 759 -45.17 18.45 -2.21
C SER A 759 -45.27 19.92 -2.64
N THR A 760 -46.15 20.22 -3.59
CA THR A 760 -46.50 21.61 -3.97
C THR A 760 -47.72 22.15 -3.22
N ALA A 761 -48.20 21.43 -2.21
CA ALA A 761 -49.39 21.79 -1.47
C ALA A 761 -49.19 23.09 -0.68
N GLY A 762 -49.99 24.12 -1.00
CA GLY A 762 -49.95 25.41 -0.31
C GLY A 762 -49.09 26.47 -1.00
N LEU A 763 -48.40 26.14 -2.08
CA LEU A 763 -47.63 27.07 -2.90
C LEU A 763 -48.54 27.86 -3.86
N CYS A 764 -48.20 29.11 -4.16
CA CYS A 764 -48.91 29.95 -5.13
C CYS A 764 -48.07 30.18 -6.41
N PRO A 765 -48.61 29.81 -7.60
CA PRO A 765 -48.01 30.05 -8.89
C PRO A 765 -47.70 31.51 -9.23
#